data_AF-A0A2Z4LPR7-F1
#
_entry.id   AF-A0A2Z4LPR7-F1
#
_cell.length_a   1.000
_cell.length_b   1.000
_cell.length_c   1.000
_cell.angle_alpha   90.00
_cell.angle_beta   90.00
_cell.angle_gamma   90.00
#
_symmetry.space_group_name_H-M   'P 1'
#
loop_
_entity.id
_entity.type
_entity.pdbx_description
1 polymer ?
#
loop_
_entity_poly.entity_id
_entity_poly.type
_entity_poly.pdbx_seq_one_letter_code
_entity_poly.pdbx_strand_id
1 'polypeptide(L)'
;MEKVQIITQNLSIGKIFCSFILTFFYFLQIQSVNAQVPGESYFDDNGHIEYIYGNYPLIISVPHGGYLQPDEIADRDCNGCTYQPDLFTQELGKEITESFFNQTGYYPHVIITLLHRRKLDTNRSIDTGADGDLIAEQAWEAHQDFIESAKEDVIQDFDRGLFVELHGHGHPKQRVELGYILDNTQLAYTDETLNTPLNINNNSIRSLIYDNQLSLEHSELLRGPLSFGSLLVQKGYPAVPSPEDFFPLADDPFFNGGYNTFLHGSRNNGGPIDSFQIECDQNIRINGGEEARQQFAVSAALSLHQFLSLHYGIGIIDFDNDGALSDVDCNDFDATINPNAEEVPYNGIDDDCNPDTPDDDLDGDGFVNSEDCDDTDAQINPNAEEVPYNGIDDDCNPDTPDDDLDGDGFVNAEDCDDNDATINPNVEEVPYNGIDDDCNPDTADDDLDGDSFVNADDCDDTDAKINPNAEEIPYNGIDDDCNLDTPDDDLDGDGYVNADDCDDTDAQINPNAEEVPYNGIDDDCNPDTPDDDLDSDGFINVDDCDDNDATINPNVEEVPYNGIDDDCNPDTPDDDLDGDGFINVNDCDDNDAAINQDAEEVPYNGIDDDCNPDTPDDDLDGDGFVNADDCDDNDVTINPDAEEVPYNGIDDDCNPDTPDDDLDGDGFINVDDCDDTDAAINPNAEEVPYNGIDDDCNPDTPDDDLDGDGFVNAEDCDDNDATINPNVEEVPYNGIDDDCNPDKPDDDLDGDGFINVNDCDDTDATINPNAEEIAYNGIDDDCNLDTPDDDLDGDGFVNSDDCDDNDATINPNVEEVPYNGIDDDCNPDTPDDDLDGDGFINVNDCDDNDAAINQDAEEVPYNGIDDDCNPDTPDDDLDGDGFVNADDCDDNDVTINPDAEEIPNNGIDDDCDATTLDKNDTGITEITEKPEDKSFVIYPVPTKELLYISGPENTLYKVSVFDGNGRLVLVDEVQDILNLDQLQEGVYTLIFLDSKNLRKFIKKIAISK
;
A
#
# COMPACT_ATOMS: atom_id res chain seq x y z
N MET A 1 95.32 19.81 31.37
CA MET A 1 95.05 18.83 32.45
C MET A 1 93.54 18.79 32.60
N GLU A 2 92.82 17.69 32.60
CA GLU A 2 93.01 16.27 32.29
C GLU A 2 91.61 15.67 32.63
N LYS A 3 91.11 14.77 31.78
CA LYS A 3 90.14 13.69 32.08
C LYS A 3 88.64 14.01 32.36
N VAL A 4 87.84 13.47 31.42
CA VAL A 4 86.68 12.55 31.61
C VAL A 4 85.46 13.08 32.37
N GLN A 5 84.34 13.37 31.67
CA GLN A 5 83.17 12.49 31.52
C GLN A 5 81.99 13.25 30.84
N ILE A 6 81.74 13.03 29.54
CA ILE A 6 80.45 13.30 28.85
C ILE A 6 80.25 12.20 27.79
N ILE A 7 79.22 11.36 27.99
CA ILE A 7 78.64 10.36 27.08
C ILE A 7 77.13 10.51 27.33
N THR A 8 76.32 11.03 26.41
CA THR A 8 75.36 10.35 25.50
C THR A 8 74.70 11.49 24.68
N GLN A 9 74.26 11.41 23.42
CA GLN A 9 74.06 10.38 22.39
C GLN A 9 74.26 11.09 21.03
N ASN A 10 74.95 10.46 20.10
CA ASN A 10 75.24 11.01 18.77
C ASN A 10 75.25 9.82 17.79
N LEU A 11 74.15 9.60 17.08
CA LEU A 11 74.08 8.62 15.98
C LEU A 11 72.90 8.92 15.06
N SER A 12 73.17 8.81 13.76
CA SER A 12 72.21 8.71 12.64
C SER A 12 71.86 9.98 11.85
N ILE A 13 72.87 10.60 11.24
CA ILE A 13 72.69 11.41 10.02
C ILE A 13 73.47 10.67 8.92
N GLY A 14 72.75 9.89 8.11
CA GLY A 14 73.35 9.05 7.05
C GLY A 14 72.55 7.82 6.63
N LYS A 15 71.39 7.54 7.25
CA LYS A 15 70.45 6.47 6.85
C LYS A 15 69.10 6.96 6.31
N ILE A 16 68.85 8.27 6.25
CA ILE A 16 67.54 8.83 5.88
C ILE A 16 67.36 8.98 4.35
N PHE A 17 68.45 8.97 3.57
CA PHE A 17 68.37 9.19 2.11
C PHE A 17 68.11 7.94 1.25
N CYS A 18 67.90 6.77 1.87
CA CYS A 18 67.49 5.54 1.17
C CYS A 18 66.18 4.97 1.72
N SER A 19 65.55 5.65 2.70
CA SER A 19 64.24 5.29 3.25
C SER A 19 63.10 6.08 2.63
N PHE A 20 63.36 7.29 2.12
CA PHE A 20 62.33 8.15 1.49
C PHE A 20 61.90 7.74 0.08
N ILE A 21 62.66 6.89 -0.62
CA ILE A 21 62.26 6.35 -1.94
C ILE A 21 61.49 5.02 -1.80
N LEU A 22 61.47 4.43 -0.60
CA LEU A 22 60.66 3.24 -0.29
C LEU A 22 59.33 3.58 0.39
N THR A 23 59.20 4.77 1.00
CA THR A 23 57.92 5.26 1.55
C THR A 23 57.07 6.05 0.55
N PHE A 24 57.67 6.65 -0.49
CA PHE A 24 56.91 7.31 -1.57
C PHE A 24 56.35 6.34 -2.63
N PHE A 25 56.64 5.05 -2.51
CA PHE A 25 55.97 3.97 -3.26
C PHE A 25 54.95 3.20 -2.41
N TYR A 26 54.78 3.58 -1.13
CA TYR A 26 53.85 2.93 -0.20
C TYR A 26 52.59 3.77 0.09
N PHE A 27 52.57 5.05 -0.33
CA PHE A 27 51.43 5.97 -0.19
C PHE A 27 50.78 6.32 -1.55
N LEU A 28 50.94 5.43 -2.54
CA LEU A 28 50.22 5.46 -3.82
C LEU A 28 49.57 4.09 -4.06
N GLN A 29 49.04 3.53 -2.99
CA GLN A 29 47.93 2.58 -3.00
C GLN A 29 46.87 3.22 -2.11
N ILE A 30 46.23 4.27 -2.62
CA ILE A 30 44.81 4.46 -2.30
C ILE A 30 44.20 3.14 -2.75
N GLN A 31 43.71 2.34 -1.80
CA GLN A 31 42.75 1.31 -2.16
C GLN A 31 41.63 2.10 -2.80
N SER A 32 41.55 2.01 -4.13
CA SER A 32 40.27 2.14 -4.80
C SER A 32 39.29 1.33 -3.95
N VAL A 33 38.34 1.98 -3.29
CA VAL A 33 37.10 1.31 -2.92
C VAL A 33 36.55 0.88 -4.28
N ASN A 34 36.85 -0.35 -4.66
CA ASN A 34 36.31 -0.89 -5.90
C ASN A 34 34.86 -1.15 -5.54
N ALA A 35 33.93 -0.52 -6.27
CA ALA A 35 32.53 -0.90 -6.25
C ALA A 35 32.42 -2.43 -6.29
N GLN A 36 31.56 -2.99 -5.43
CA GLN A 36 31.36 -4.43 -5.41
C GLN A 36 30.82 -4.89 -6.78
N VAL A 37 31.28 -6.04 -7.24
CA VAL A 37 30.97 -6.54 -8.59
C VAL A 37 30.03 -7.72 -8.45
N PRO A 38 28.83 -7.69 -9.08
CA PRO A 38 27.88 -8.78 -8.99
C PRO A 38 28.49 -10.12 -9.39
N GLY A 39 28.26 -11.13 -8.54
CA GLY A 39 28.78 -12.49 -8.69
C GLY A 39 30.20 -12.73 -8.15
N GLU A 40 30.91 -11.70 -7.67
CA GLU A 40 32.21 -11.88 -7.01
C GLU A 40 32.06 -12.13 -5.50
N SER A 41 32.96 -12.97 -4.95
CA SER A 41 33.00 -13.27 -3.52
C SER A 41 33.86 -12.27 -2.74
N TYR A 42 33.28 -11.74 -1.68
CA TYR A 42 33.90 -10.93 -0.64
C TYR A 42 33.96 -11.73 0.66
N PHE A 43 34.94 -11.45 1.51
CA PHE A 43 35.14 -12.20 2.75
C PHE A 43 35.41 -11.22 3.89
N ASP A 44 35.01 -11.60 5.10
CA ASP A 44 35.46 -10.91 6.32
C ASP A 44 37.00 -11.02 6.47
N ASP A 45 37.55 -10.23 7.38
CA ASP A 45 38.99 -10.15 7.62
C ASP A 45 39.65 -11.51 7.94
N ASN A 46 38.88 -12.44 8.52
CA ASN A 46 39.36 -13.76 8.90
C ASN A 46 39.02 -14.87 7.89
N GLY A 47 38.19 -14.59 6.87
CA GLY A 47 37.74 -15.58 5.89
C GLY A 47 36.80 -16.64 6.46
N HIS A 48 36.02 -16.27 7.46
CA HIS A 48 34.98 -17.07 8.10
C HIS A 48 33.59 -16.86 7.50
N ILE A 49 33.31 -15.69 6.92
CA ILE A 49 32.07 -15.36 6.22
C ILE A 49 32.39 -15.03 4.77
N GLU A 50 31.58 -15.52 3.85
CA GLU A 50 31.64 -15.22 2.42
C GLU A 50 30.36 -14.50 2.00
N TYR A 51 30.51 -13.37 1.31
CA TYR A 51 29.42 -12.63 0.69
C TYR A 51 29.61 -12.62 -0.82
N ILE A 52 28.73 -13.29 -1.55
CA ILE A 52 28.64 -13.20 -3.00
C ILE A 52 27.71 -12.02 -3.30
N TYR A 53 28.30 -10.94 -3.82
CA TYR A 53 27.57 -9.70 -4.07
C TYR A 53 26.52 -9.89 -5.18
N GLY A 54 25.31 -9.39 -4.97
CA GLY A 54 24.18 -9.50 -5.88
C GLY A 54 23.89 -8.19 -6.63
N ASN A 55 22.84 -8.23 -7.45
CA ASN A 55 22.21 -7.09 -8.10
C ASN A 55 20.75 -7.42 -8.43
N TYR A 56 20.08 -8.04 -7.47
CA TYR A 56 18.71 -8.53 -7.59
C TYR A 56 18.06 -8.47 -6.20
N PRO A 57 16.74 -8.24 -6.07
CA PRO A 57 16.02 -8.06 -4.79
C PRO A 57 15.77 -9.38 -4.05
N LEU A 58 16.82 -10.19 -3.95
CA LEU A 58 16.84 -11.50 -3.32
C LEU A 58 18.15 -11.66 -2.54
N ILE A 59 18.01 -11.80 -1.23
CA ILE A 59 19.10 -12.04 -0.29
C ILE A 59 18.97 -13.47 0.24
N ILE A 60 20.04 -14.27 0.16
CA ILE A 60 20.06 -15.66 0.62
C ILE A 60 21.14 -15.81 1.70
N SER A 61 20.74 -16.15 2.92
CA SER A 61 21.65 -16.50 4.01
C SER A 61 21.82 -18.02 4.13
N VAL A 62 23.05 -18.48 4.33
CA VAL A 62 23.41 -19.89 4.52
C VAL A 62 24.25 -20.05 5.80
N PRO A 63 23.62 -20.16 6.97
CA PRO A 63 24.30 -19.98 8.25
C PRO A 63 25.02 -21.25 8.74
N HIS A 64 24.58 -22.44 8.31
CA HIS A 64 24.98 -23.72 8.92
C HIS A 64 25.68 -24.70 7.97
N GLY A 65 26.02 -24.25 6.76
CA GLY A 65 26.67 -25.09 5.75
C GLY A 65 28.19 -25.27 5.92
N GLY A 66 28.83 -24.45 6.76
CA GLY A 66 30.29 -24.32 6.87
C GLY A 66 31.04 -25.56 7.37
N TYR A 67 32.31 -25.67 6.98
CA TYR A 67 33.20 -26.80 7.33
C TYR A 67 34.41 -26.39 8.18
N LEU A 68 34.70 -25.09 8.31
CA LEU A 68 35.89 -24.62 9.01
C LEU A 68 35.76 -24.84 10.52
N GLN A 69 36.79 -25.43 11.11
CA GLN A 69 36.91 -25.67 12.55
C GLN A 69 38.32 -25.24 13.00
N PRO A 70 38.63 -23.94 13.00
CA PRO A 70 39.92 -23.46 13.49
C PRO A 70 40.11 -23.85 14.96
N ASP A 71 41.36 -24.12 15.35
CA ASP A 71 41.71 -24.50 16.72
C ASP A 71 41.65 -23.28 17.67
N GLU A 72 41.72 -22.07 17.10
CA GLU A 72 41.72 -20.80 17.81
C GLU A 72 40.35 -20.35 18.30
N ILE A 73 39.27 -20.83 17.67
CA ILE A 73 37.88 -20.58 18.09
C ILE A 73 37.42 -21.78 18.93
N ALA A 74 36.87 -21.55 20.12
CA ALA A 74 36.32 -22.65 20.93
C ALA A 74 35.12 -23.33 20.23
N ASP A 75 34.83 -24.59 20.58
CA ASP A 75 33.48 -25.12 20.30
C ASP A 75 32.54 -24.44 21.29
N ARG A 76 31.36 -24.00 20.83
CA ARG A 76 30.30 -23.45 21.70
C ARG A 76 29.91 -24.48 22.76
N ASP A 77 29.62 -24.02 23.96
CA ASP A 77 29.22 -24.81 25.15
C ASP A 77 27.98 -24.19 25.82
N CYS A 78 27.03 -23.75 24.99
CA CYS A 78 25.77 -23.13 25.38
C CYS A 78 24.66 -24.17 25.64
N ASN A 79 23.74 -23.85 26.54
CA ASN A 79 22.61 -24.72 26.88
C ASN A 79 21.69 -24.92 25.66
N GLY A 80 21.31 -26.17 25.36
CA GLY A 80 20.47 -26.49 24.20
C GLY A 80 21.13 -26.38 22.82
N CYS A 81 22.44 -26.14 22.73
CA CYS A 81 23.09 -25.86 21.45
C CYS A 81 23.14 -27.05 20.48
N THR A 82 22.77 -26.76 19.23
CA THR A 82 22.85 -27.74 18.13
C THR A 82 24.20 -27.65 17.42
N TYR A 83 24.91 -28.77 17.40
CA TYR A 83 26.26 -28.83 16.83
C TYR A 83 26.31 -29.34 15.40
N GLN A 84 25.21 -29.90 14.90
CA GLN A 84 25.22 -30.56 13.60
C GLN A 84 25.05 -29.52 12.49
N PRO A 85 25.91 -29.56 11.46
CA PRO A 85 25.81 -28.65 10.35
C PRO A 85 24.70 -29.11 9.40
N ASP A 86 24.23 -28.16 8.61
CA ASP A 86 23.26 -28.40 7.55
C ASP A 86 24.05 -28.86 6.33
N LEU A 87 24.46 -30.14 6.34
CA LEU A 87 25.38 -30.68 5.35
C LEU A 87 24.93 -30.33 3.92
N PHE A 88 25.88 -29.84 3.12
CA PHE A 88 25.74 -29.43 1.73
C PHE A 88 24.90 -28.17 1.44
N THR A 89 24.45 -27.41 2.44
CA THR A 89 23.72 -26.16 2.16
C THR A 89 24.61 -25.05 1.61
N GLN A 90 25.91 -24.98 1.97
CA GLN A 90 26.82 -23.98 1.35
C GLN A 90 27.05 -24.27 -0.14
N GLU A 91 27.14 -25.55 -0.53
CA GLU A 91 27.21 -25.93 -1.95
C GLU A 91 25.88 -25.64 -2.63
N LEU A 92 24.76 -25.94 -1.98
CA LEU A 92 23.44 -25.68 -2.54
C LEU A 92 23.19 -24.18 -2.74
N GLY A 93 23.55 -23.32 -1.79
CA GLY A 93 23.45 -21.87 -1.93
C GLY A 93 24.21 -21.37 -3.16
N LYS A 94 25.45 -21.82 -3.35
CA LYS A 94 26.27 -21.49 -4.54
C LYS A 94 25.69 -22.05 -5.85
N GLU A 95 25.15 -23.26 -5.81
CA GLU A 95 24.47 -23.89 -6.96
C GLU A 95 23.18 -23.13 -7.32
N ILE A 96 22.43 -22.61 -6.33
CA ILE A 96 21.27 -21.73 -6.53
C ILE A 96 21.72 -20.42 -7.17
N THR A 97 22.77 -19.76 -6.66
CA THR A 97 23.33 -18.53 -7.24
C THR A 97 23.70 -18.70 -8.72
N GLU A 98 24.43 -19.77 -9.06
CA GLU A 98 24.80 -20.06 -10.45
C GLU A 98 23.57 -20.37 -11.32
N SER A 99 22.60 -21.11 -10.77
CA SER A 99 21.36 -21.42 -11.48
C SER A 99 20.49 -20.19 -11.72
N PHE A 100 20.43 -19.28 -10.76
CA PHE A 100 19.70 -18.02 -10.85
C PHE A 100 20.30 -17.15 -11.95
N PHE A 101 21.61 -16.90 -11.91
CA PHE A 101 22.30 -16.15 -12.96
C PHE A 101 22.14 -16.75 -14.36
N ASN A 102 22.19 -18.07 -14.48
CA ASN A 102 21.99 -18.72 -15.79
C ASN A 102 20.57 -18.53 -16.35
N GLN A 103 19.59 -18.28 -15.48
CA GLN A 103 18.19 -18.08 -15.85
C GLN A 103 17.89 -16.60 -16.11
N THR A 104 18.38 -15.71 -15.25
CA THR A 104 17.97 -14.30 -15.22
C THR A 104 19.02 -13.35 -15.78
N GLY A 105 20.30 -13.73 -15.75
CA GLY A 105 21.44 -12.84 -16.01
C GLY A 105 21.84 -11.97 -14.82
N TYR A 106 21.15 -12.09 -13.68
CA TYR A 106 21.39 -11.34 -12.44
C TYR A 106 21.84 -12.27 -11.31
N TYR A 107 22.51 -11.72 -10.31
CA TYR A 107 22.96 -12.46 -9.13
C TYR A 107 22.12 -12.08 -7.91
N PRO A 108 21.59 -13.05 -7.14
CA PRO A 108 21.10 -12.75 -5.80
C PRO A 108 22.28 -12.45 -4.88
N HIS A 109 22.04 -11.66 -3.83
CA HIS A 109 22.98 -11.46 -2.73
C HIS A 109 23.04 -12.75 -1.91
N VAL A 110 24.23 -13.33 -1.67
CA VAL A 110 24.35 -14.59 -0.90
C VAL A 110 25.41 -14.50 0.18
N ILE A 111 25.00 -14.66 1.44
CA ILE A 111 25.86 -14.61 2.62
C ILE A 111 26.01 -16.03 3.18
N ILE A 112 27.25 -16.50 3.36
CA ILE A 112 27.55 -17.89 3.72
C ILE A 112 28.51 -17.92 4.90
N THR A 113 28.09 -18.58 5.98
CA THR A 113 28.99 -18.90 7.10
C THR A 113 29.86 -20.11 6.74
N LEU A 114 31.17 -19.89 6.62
CA LEU A 114 32.15 -20.94 6.33
C LEU A 114 32.60 -21.71 7.57
N LEU A 115 32.41 -21.13 8.76
CA LEU A 115 32.58 -21.81 10.05
C LEU A 115 31.55 -22.90 10.24
N HIS A 116 31.99 -24.02 10.81
CA HIS A 116 31.09 -25.10 11.19
C HIS A 116 30.19 -24.64 12.33
N ARG A 117 28.88 -25.00 12.32
CA ARG A 117 27.86 -24.59 13.31
C ARG A 117 28.25 -24.71 14.80
N ARG A 118 29.13 -25.67 15.10
CA ARG A 118 29.71 -25.89 16.44
C ARG A 118 30.63 -24.75 16.93
N LYS A 119 31.18 -23.97 16.00
CA LYS A 119 32.08 -22.83 16.25
C LYS A 119 31.30 -21.53 16.32
N LEU A 120 30.32 -21.38 15.44
CA LEU A 120 29.50 -20.19 15.29
C LEU A 120 28.14 -20.61 14.73
N ASP A 121 27.06 -20.08 15.29
CA ASP A 121 25.70 -20.20 14.75
C ASP A 121 25.16 -18.80 14.50
N THR A 122 25.23 -18.35 13.25
CA THR A 122 24.78 -17.01 12.83
C THR A 122 23.26 -16.90 12.70
N ASN A 123 22.49 -17.96 13.00
CA ASN A 123 21.04 -17.94 13.08
C ASN A 123 20.57 -18.04 14.55
N ARG A 124 21.30 -17.36 15.44
CA ARG A 124 21.01 -17.12 16.87
C ARG A 124 21.56 -15.74 17.24
N SER A 125 21.07 -15.16 18.34
CA SER A 125 21.65 -13.94 18.92
C SER A 125 23.14 -14.12 19.18
N ILE A 126 23.90 -13.02 19.17
CA ILE A 126 25.36 -13.06 19.33
C ILE A 126 25.81 -13.83 20.59
N ASP A 127 25.11 -13.64 21.71
CA ASP A 127 25.43 -14.31 22.98
C ASP A 127 25.39 -15.84 22.85
N THR A 128 24.35 -16.38 22.20
CA THR A 128 24.19 -17.84 22.01
C THR A 128 24.96 -18.35 20.78
N GLY A 129 25.04 -17.52 19.75
CA GLY A 129 25.60 -17.82 18.45
C GLY A 129 27.11 -17.87 18.46
N ALA A 130 27.77 -16.97 19.19
CA ALA A 130 29.22 -16.87 19.33
C ALA A 130 29.75 -17.37 20.69
N ASP A 131 28.89 -17.46 21.72
CA ASP A 131 29.21 -18.03 23.04
C ASP A 131 30.45 -17.38 23.70
N GLY A 132 30.58 -16.06 23.54
CA GLY A 132 31.64 -15.24 24.15
C GLY A 132 33.04 -15.37 23.53
N ASP A 133 33.20 -16.06 22.39
CA ASP A 133 34.47 -16.12 21.67
C ASP A 133 34.62 -14.92 20.73
N LEU A 134 35.57 -14.02 21.04
CA LEU A 134 35.80 -12.77 20.29
C LEU A 134 35.99 -12.95 18.78
N ILE A 135 36.55 -14.09 18.31
CA ILE A 135 36.74 -14.33 16.87
C ILE A 135 35.43 -14.80 16.24
N ALA A 136 34.63 -15.57 16.98
CA ALA A 136 33.29 -15.96 16.55
C ALA A 136 32.34 -14.75 16.55
N GLU A 137 32.43 -13.85 17.53
CA GLU A 137 31.67 -12.59 17.57
C GLU A 137 31.96 -11.73 16.35
N GLN A 138 33.24 -11.52 16.00
CA GLN A 138 33.62 -10.80 14.77
C GLN A 138 33.04 -11.42 13.50
N ALA A 139 33.00 -12.75 13.42
CA ALA A 139 32.40 -13.43 12.28
C ALA A 139 30.86 -13.38 12.32
N TRP A 140 30.25 -13.31 13.50
CA TRP A 140 28.82 -13.07 13.65
C TRP A 140 28.45 -11.66 13.17
N GLU A 141 29.19 -10.65 13.63
CA GLU A 141 29.01 -9.24 13.23
C GLU A 141 29.15 -9.10 11.71
N ALA A 142 30.25 -9.61 11.13
CA ALA A 142 30.45 -9.57 9.68
C ALA A 142 29.34 -10.28 8.88
N HIS A 143 28.70 -11.31 9.44
CA HIS A 143 27.56 -11.96 8.81
C HIS A 143 26.32 -11.06 8.81
N GLN A 144 26.02 -10.40 9.93
CA GLN A 144 24.90 -9.46 10.00
C GLN A 144 25.17 -8.22 9.15
N ASP A 145 26.38 -7.65 9.20
CA ASP A 145 26.78 -6.48 8.40
C ASP A 145 26.64 -6.73 6.89
N PHE A 146 26.99 -7.93 6.41
CA PHE A 146 26.78 -8.28 4.99
C PHE A 146 25.30 -8.46 4.63
N ILE A 147 24.44 -8.85 5.57
CA ILE A 147 23.00 -8.89 5.33
C ILE A 147 22.46 -7.47 5.27
N GLU A 148 22.84 -6.59 6.21
CA GLU A 148 22.41 -5.18 6.21
C GLU A 148 22.87 -4.45 4.95
N SER A 149 24.13 -4.60 4.55
CA SER A 149 24.64 -4.05 3.29
C SER A 149 23.87 -4.57 2.07
N ALA A 150 23.47 -5.84 2.05
CA ALA A 150 22.65 -6.37 0.96
C ALA A 150 21.21 -5.82 0.99
N LYS A 151 20.65 -5.54 2.18
CA LYS A 151 19.33 -4.91 2.32
C LYS A 151 19.36 -3.48 1.83
N GLU A 152 20.40 -2.71 2.18
CA GLU A 152 20.61 -1.34 1.69
C GLU A 152 20.62 -1.30 0.16
N ASP A 153 21.43 -2.14 -0.50
CA ASP A 153 21.47 -2.23 -1.97
C ASP A 153 20.09 -2.59 -2.56
N VAL A 154 19.40 -3.56 -1.95
CA VAL A 154 18.10 -4.04 -2.45
C VAL A 154 17.01 -2.97 -2.30
N ILE A 155 16.97 -2.27 -1.16
CA ILE A 155 16.00 -1.19 -0.92
C ILE A 155 16.30 -0.02 -1.84
N GLN A 156 17.57 0.35 -2.02
CA GLN A 156 17.97 1.43 -2.91
C GLN A 156 17.61 1.16 -4.39
N ASP A 157 17.80 -0.08 -4.85
CA ASP A 157 17.62 -0.42 -6.27
C ASP A 157 16.19 -0.85 -6.62
N PHE A 158 15.39 -1.33 -5.64
CA PHE A 158 14.10 -1.99 -5.89
C PHE A 158 12.99 -1.62 -4.89
N ASP A 159 13.23 -0.72 -3.94
CA ASP A 159 12.36 -0.31 -2.82
C ASP A 159 12.03 -1.42 -1.80
N ARG A 160 12.07 -2.68 -2.23
CA ARG A 160 11.71 -3.86 -1.45
C ARG A 160 12.42 -5.11 -1.94
N GLY A 161 12.36 -6.16 -1.13
CA GLY A 161 12.89 -7.45 -1.54
C GLY A 161 12.62 -8.60 -0.58
N LEU A 162 13.24 -9.74 -0.88
CA LEU A 162 13.02 -10.99 -0.16
C LEU A 162 14.32 -11.52 0.45
N PHE A 163 14.29 -11.78 1.75
CA PHE A 163 15.32 -12.48 2.50
C PHE A 163 14.97 -13.96 2.70
N VAL A 164 15.85 -14.87 2.26
CA VAL A 164 15.66 -16.31 2.35
C VAL A 164 16.76 -16.94 3.19
N GLU A 165 16.37 -17.61 4.27
CA GLU A 165 17.31 -18.38 5.10
C GLU A 165 17.35 -19.85 4.63
N LEU A 166 18.49 -20.32 4.12
CA LEU A 166 18.62 -21.66 3.55
C LEU A 166 19.22 -22.66 4.54
N HIS A 167 18.40 -23.65 4.90
CA HIS A 167 18.69 -24.67 5.90
C HIS A 167 18.48 -26.10 5.38
N GLY A 168 18.72 -27.06 6.27
CA GLY A 168 18.42 -28.44 5.99
C GLY A 168 18.07 -29.31 7.18
N HIS A 169 16.83 -29.75 7.25
CA HIS A 169 16.32 -30.64 8.27
C HIS A 169 16.64 -32.14 8.08
N GLY A 170 16.58 -32.89 9.19
CA GLY A 170 16.77 -34.35 9.25
C GLY A 170 15.49 -35.12 9.56
N HIS A 171 14.31 -34.52 9.37
CA HIS A 171 13.03 -35.10 9.81
C HIS A 171 12.64 -36.37 9.04
N PRO A 172 11.85 -37.28 9.64
CA PRO A 172 11.42 -38.51 8.97
C PRO A 172 10.59 -38.27 7.70
N LYS A 173 9.74 -37.23 7.69
CA LYS A 173 8.95 -36.82 6.53
C LYS A 173 9.84 -35.99 5.61
N GLN A 174 10.02 -36.44 4.37
CA GLN A 174 10.91 -35.81 3.39
C GLN A 174 10.09 -34.91 2.48
N ARG A 175 10.22 -33.61 2.70
CA ARG A 175 9.57 -32.49 1.99
C ARG A 175 10.37 -31.22 2.31
N VAL A 176 10.27 -30.19 1.49
CA VAL A 176 10.74 -28.85 1.85
C VAL A 176 9.82 -28.29 2.94
N GLU A 177 10.37 -27.73 4.01
CA GLU A 177 9.60 -27.03 5.04
C GLU A 177 9.87 -25.52 4.90
N LEU A 178 8.82 -24.71 4.80
CA LEU A 178 8.89 -23.26 4.63
C LEU A 178 8.45 -22.57 5.93
N GLY A 179 9.38 -21.89 6.58
CA GLY A 179 9.17 -21.23 7.87
C GLY A 179 8.89 -19.74 7.73
N TYR A 180 7.68 -19.31 8.11
CA TYR A 180 7.20 -17.92 8.04
C TYR A 180 7.04 -17.26 9.43
N ILE A 181 7.72 -17.78 10.45
CA ILE A 181 7.55 -17.46 11.89
C ILE A 181 6.16 -17.89 12.43
N LEU A 182 5.51 -18.85 11.76
CA LEU A 182 4.25 -19.45 12.19
C LEU A 182 4.45 -20.92 12.59
N ASP A 183 4.02 -21.28 13.79
CA ASP A 183 4.10 -22.67 14.26
C ASP A 183 3.07 -23.58 13.58
N ASN A 184 3.15 -24.89 13.87
CA ASN A 184 2.25 -25.88 13.28
C ASN A 184 0.77 -25.67 13.66
N THR A 185 0.49 -25.07 14.81
CA THR A 185 -0.87 -24.78 15.27
C THR A 185 -1.44 -23.56 14.55
N GLN A 186 -0.63 -22.53 14.34
CA GLN A 186 -0.99 -21.32 13.61
C GLN A 186 -1.23 -21.63 12.13
N LEU A 187 -0.33 -22.40 11.50
CA LEU A 187 -0.54 -22.85 10.12
C LEU A 187 -1.80 -23.71 9.95
N ALA A 188 -2.26 -24.37 11.02
CA ALA A 188 -3.49 -25.16 11.00
C ALA A 188 -4.79 -24.34 11.17
N TYR A 189 -4.69 -23.03 11.38
CA TYR A 189 -5.86 -22.14 11.42
C TYR A 189 -6.62 -22.13 10.09
N THR A 190 -7.92 -21.81 10.16
CA THR A 190 -8.74 -21.55 8.96
C THR A 190 -8.27 -20.29 8.26
N ASP A 191 -8.53 -20.16 6.96
CA ASP A 191 -8.14 -18.98 6.18
C ASP A 191 -8.64 -17.68 6.81
N GLU A 192 -9.93 -17.63 7.20
CA GLU A 192 -10.53 -16.49 7.95
C GLU A 192 -9.74 -16.09 9.21
N THR A 193 -9.10 -17.05 9.89
CA THR A 193 -8.30 -16.77 11.08
C THR A 193 -6.88 -16.35 10.73
N LEU A 194 -6.24 -16.99 9.74
CA LEU A 194 -4.93 -16.58 9.25
C LEU A 194 -4.97 -15.14 8.70
N ASN A 195 -6.05 -14.75 8.04
CA ASN A 195 -6.20 -13.44 7.42
C ASN A 195 -6.57 -12.33 8.42
N THR A 196 -6.55 -12.62 9.72
CA THR A 196 -6.73 -11.58 10.76
C THR A 196 -5.44 -10.76 10.96
N PRO A 197 -5.56 -9.47 11.32
CA PRO A 197 -4.39 -8.62 11.60
C PRO A 197 -3.42 -9.21 12.63
N LEU A 198 -3.93 -9.92 13.65
CA LEU A 198 -3.07 -10.56 14.66
C LEU A 198 -2.13 -11.62 14.05
N ASN A 199 -2.61 -12.42 13.10
CA ASN A 199 -1.79 -13.46 12.48
C ASN A 199 -0.92 -12.90 11.34
N ILE A 200 -1.38 -11.84 10.68
CA ILE A 200 -0.56 -11.07 9.73
C ILE A 200 0.60 -10.38 10.48
N ASN A 201 0.37 -9.74 11.62
CA ASN A 201 1.46 -9.09 12.36
C ASN A 201 2.49 -10.07 12.95
N ASN A 202 2.16 -11.36 13.03
CA ASN A 202 3.05 -12.40 13.53
C ASN A 202 3.86 -13.15 12.46
N ASN A 203 3.65 -12.85 11.18
CA ASN A 203 4.29 -13.56 10.08
C ASN A 203 5.43 -12.72 9.46
N SER A 204 6.39 -13.39 8.81
CA SER A 204 7.60 -12.75 8.25
C SER A 204 7.49 -12.22 6.82
N ILE A 205 6.34 -12.38 6.17
CA ILE A 205 6.01 -11.77 4.87
C ILE A 205 4.88 -10.73 5.03
N ARG A 206 4.91 -10.00 6.16
CA ARG A 206 3.89 -9.03 6.57
C ARG A 206 3.64 -7.96 5.50
N SER A 207 4.70 -7.33 5.00
CA SER A 207 4.60 -6.27 4.00
C SER A 207 4.00 -6.81 2.71
N LEU A 208 4.50 -7.97 2.22
CA LEU A 208 3.95 -8.65 1.03
C LEU A 208 2.43 -8.88 1.09
N ILE A 209 1.88 -9.19 2.25
CA ILE A 209 0.43 -9.43 2.39
C ILE A 209 -0.38 -8.17 2.07
N TYR A 210 0.16 -6.99 2.39
CA TYR A 210 -0.52 -5.72 2.17
C TYR A 210 -0.37 -5.19 0.74
N ASP A 211 0.73 -5.53 0.06
CA ASP A 211 1.13 -4.85 -1.19
C ASP A 211 1.53 -5.81 -2.34
N ASN A 212 1.18 -7.09 -2.25
CA ASN A 212 1.45 -8.02 -3.36
C ASN A 212 0.62 -7.67 -4.60
N GLN A 213 1.22 -7.83 -5.77
CA GLN A 213 0.64 -7.44 -7.07
C GLN A 213 -0.70 -8.10 -7.39
N LEU A 214 -0.97 -9.26 -6.80
CA LEU A 214 -2.17 -10.05 -7.09
C LEU A 214 -3.27 -9.88 -6.04
N SER A 215 -3.09 -8.98 -5.07
CA SER A 215 -4.04 -8.75 -3.96
C SER A 215 -4.45 -10.03 -3.22
N LEU A 216 -3.55 -11.02 -3.15
CA LEU A 216 -3.79 -12.30 -2.49
C LEU A 216 -3.81 -12.15 -0.97
N GLU A 217 -4.71 -12.88 -0.32
CA GLU A 217 -4.80 -12.90 1.14
C GLU A 217 -3.63 -13.68 1.77
N HIS A 218 -3.38 -13.45 3.07
CA HIS A 218 -2.30 -14.11 3.81
C HIS A 218 -2.29 -15.63 3.67
N SER A 219 -3.45 -16.30 3.78
CA SER A 219 -3.56 -17.74 3.57
C SER A 219 -3.19 -18.18 2.15
N GLU A 220 -3.44 -17.35 1.14
CA GLU A 220 -3.15 -17.66 -0.26
C GLU A 220 -1.66 -17.55 -0.57
N LEU A 221 -0.98 -16.55 0.02
CA LEU A 221 0.49 -16.43 -0.07
C LEU A 221 1.21 -17.59 0.63
N LEU A 222 0.67 -18.08 1.76
CA LEU A 222 1.26 -19.21 2.48
C LEU A 222 1.03 -20.57 1.79
N ARG A 223 -0.20 -20.83 1.33
CA ARG A 223 -0.62 -22.18 0.91
C ARG A 223 -1.57 -22.22 -0.29
N GLY A 224 -1.77 -21.10 -0.97
CA GLY A 224 -2.55 -21.02 -2.20
C GLY A 224 -1.79 -21.55 -3.42
N PRO A 225 -2.44 -21.58 -4.60
CA PRO A 225 -1.86 -22.10 -5.84
C PRO A 225 -0.60 -21.36 -6.33
N LEU A 226 -0.43 -20.09 -5.93
CA LEU A 226 0.71 -19.24 -6.29
C LEU A 226 1.71 -19.06 -5.14
N SER A 227 1.51 -19.77 -4.02
CA SER A 227 2.47 -19.81 -2.91
C SER A 227 3.80 -20.41 -3.34
N PHE A 228 4.90 -20.00 -2.71
CA PHE A 228 6.23 -20.55 -3.00
C PHE A 228 6.28 -22.08 -2.83
N GLY A 229 5.54 -22.63 -1.85
CA GLY A 229 5.39 -24.07 -1.66
C GLY A 229 4.75 -24.75 -2.87
N SER A 230 3.70 -24.17 -3.45
CA SER A 230 3.08 -24.70 -4.66
C SER A 230 4.05 -24.68 -5.84
N LEU A 231 4.79 -23.59 -6.04
CA LEU A 231 5.79 -23.47 -7.11
C LEU A 231 6.83 -24.60 -7.03
N LEU A 232 7.28 -24.98 -5.84
CA LEU A 232 8.19 -26.12 -5.65
C LEU A 232 7.50 -27.48 -5.92
N VAL A 233 6.24 -27.65 -5.50
CA VAL A 233 5.46 -28.87 -5.73
C VAL A 233 5.28 -29.13 -7.22
N GLN A 234 5.00 -28.08 -8.01
CA GLN A 234 4.89 -28.18 -9.47
C GLN A 234 6.18 -28.68 -10.13
N LYS A 235 7.35 -28.33 -9.58
CA LYS A 235 8.66 -28.84 -10.03
C LYS A 235 9.02 -30.21 -9.43
N GLY A 236 8.10 -30.84 -8.69
CA GLY A 236 8.22 -32.20 -8.16
C GLY A 236 8.83 -32.29 -6.76
N TYR A 237 8.91 -31.19 -6.02
CA TYR A 237 9.42 -31.14 -4.65
C TYR A 237 8.26 -30.92 -3.67
N PRO A 238 7.83 -31.94 -2.90
CA PRO A 238 6.80 -31.77 -1.88
C PRO A 238 7.21 -30.66 -0.91
N ALA A 239 6.30 -29.74 -0.59
CA ALA A 239 6.56 -28.60 0.29
C ALA A 239 5.43 -28.38 1.29
N VAL A 240 5.73 -27.81 2.45
CA VAL A 240 4.75 -27.36 3.46
C VAL A 240 5.11 -25.95 3.94
N PRO A 241 4.15 -25.04 4.10
CA PRO A 241 2.78 -25.10 3.57
C PRO A 241 2.70 -25.14 2.02
N SER A 242 1.65 -25.78 1.48
CA SER A 242 1.26 -25.80 0.06
C SER A 242 -0.19 -26.31 -0.09
N PRO A 243 -0.84 -26.20 -1.27
CA PRO A 243 -2.15 -26.80 -1.51
C PRO A 243 -2.20 -28.33 -1.30
N GLU A 244 -1.08 -29.03 -1.52
CA GLU A 244 -0.97 -30.48 -1.34
C GLU A 244 -0.66 -30.90 0.10
N ASP A 245 -0.11 -30.00 0.91
CA ASP A 245 0.28 -30.20 2.30
C ASP A 245 0.10 -28.87 3.06
N PHE A 246 -1.15 -28.58 3.44
CA PHE A 246 -1.59 -27.28 3.96
C PHE A 246 -0.85 -26.82 5.22
N PHE A 247 -0.51 -27.75 6.12
CA PHE A 247 0.19 -27.48 7.37
C PHE A 247 0.80 -28.77 7.95
N PRO A 248 1.85 -28.68 8.80
CA PRO A 248 2.38 -29.83 9.53
C PRO A 248 1.36 -30.37 10.55
N LEU A 249 1.18 -31.69 10.63
CA LEU A 249 0.39 -32.30 11.71
C LEU A 249 1.08 -32.14 13.07
N ALA A 250 0.33 -32.27 14.17
CA ALA A 250 0.85 -32.05 15.51
C ALA A 250 2.08 -32.92 15.89
N ASP A 251 2.21 -34.12 15.31
CA ASP A 251 3.34 -35.04 15.48
C ASP A 251 4.38 -34.97 14.35
N ASP A 252 4.15 -34.16 13.31
CA ASP A 252 5.12 -33.91 12.25
C ASP A 252 6.08 -32.79 12.71
N PRO A 253 7.38 -33.08 12.93
CA PRO A 253 8.34 -32.05 13.25
C PRO A 253 8.46 -31.06 12.07
N PHE A 254 8.63 -29.79 12.41
CA PHE A 254 8.64 -28.67 11.47
C PHE A 254 9.49 -27.54 12.04
N PHE A 255 10.31 -26.89 11.20
CA PHE A 255 10.97 -25.65 11.58
C PHE A 255 10.20 -24.46 11.00
N ASN A 256 9.74 -23.58 11.89
CA ASN A 256 8.87 -22.46 11.57
C ASN A 256 9.62 -21.18 11.17
N GLY A 257 10.95 -21.16 11.22
CA GLY A 257 11.78 -19.98 10.93
C GLY A 257 12.68 -19.62 12.10
N GLY A 258 13.88 -19.14 11.80
CA GLY A 258 14.94 -18.89 12.78
C GLY A 258 15.04 -17.43 13.22
N TYR A 259 16.14 -17.14 13.93
CA TYR A 259 16.50 -15.81 14.42
C TYR A 259 16.63 -14.80 13.27
N ASN A 260 17.32 -15.17 12.19
CA ASN A 260 17.53 -14.28 11.05
C ASN A 260 16.25 -14.02 10.26
N THR A 261 15.39 -15.03 10.07
CA THR A 261 14.07 -14.85 9.45
C THR A 261 13.22 -13.87 10.26
N PHE A 262 13.26 -13.96 11.58
CA PHE A 262 12.59 -13.01 12.46
C PHE A 262 13.19 -11.60 12.36
N LEU A 263 14.52 -11.49 12.43
CA LEU A 263 15.22 -10.21 12.52
C LEU A 263 15.17 -9.41 11.22
N HIS A 264 15.35 -10.09 10.09
CA HIS A 264 15.52 -9.48 8.77
C HIS A 264 14.23 -9.47 7.92
N GLY A 265 13.12 -9.97 8.47
CA GLY A 265 11.82 -9.97 7.81
C GLY A 265 10.90 -8.84 8.30
N SER A 266 9.87 -8.56 7.51
CA SER A 266 8.90 -7.48 7.71
C SER A 266 8.00 -7.65 8.94
N ARG A 267 8.07 -8.81 9.62
CA ARG A 267 7.41 -9.02 10.92
C ARG A 267 7.82 -7.94 11.93
N ASN A 268 9.11 -7.62 11.96
CA ASN A 268 9.68 -6.67 12.90
C ASN A 268 9.51 -5.25 12.33
N ASN A 269 8.53 -4.51 12.83
CA ASN A 269 8.24 -3.11 12.48
C ASN A 269 7.80 -2.81 11.03
N GLY A 270 7.58 -3.80 10.15
CA GLY A 270 6.97 -3.56 8.83
C GLY A 270 7.90 -3.08 7.74
N GLY A 271 9.19 -3.41 7.84
CA GLY A 271 10.17 -3.00 6.85
C GLY A 271 9.93 -3.57 5.44
N PRO A 272 10.62 -3.02 4.43
CA PRO A 272 10.45 -3.38 3.01
C PRO A 272 11.04 -4.75 2.63
N ILE A 273 11.66 -5.46 3.58
CA ILE A 273 12.25 -6.79 3.35
C ILE A 273 11.37 -7.84 4.00
N ASP A 274 10.70 -8.63 3.18
CA ASP A 274 9.96 -9.82 3.61
C ASP A 274 10.92 -11.01 3.75
N SER A 275 10.54 -12.03 4.52
CA SER A 275 11.42 -13.19 4.69
C SER A 275 10.73 -14.53 4.90
N PHE A 276 11.43 -15.62 4.57
CA PHE A 276 11.09 -16.97 5.01
C PHE A 276 12.30 -17.91 5.04
N GLN A 277 12.18 -19.00 5.79
CA GLN A 277 13.19 -20.05 5.88
C GLN A 277 12.86 -21.21 4.93
N ILE A 278 13.85 -21.72 4.20
CA ILE A 278 13.74 -22.96 3.40
C ILE A 278 14.52 -24.07 4.08
N GLU A 279 13.85 -25.12 4.50
CA GLU A 279 14.46 -26.34 5.04
C GLU A 279 14.47 -27.46 4.00
N CYS A 280 15.64 -27.74 3.43
CA CYS A 280 15.77 -28.80 2.44
C CYS A 280 15.92 -30.20 3.07
N ASP A 281 15.15 -31.17 2.59
CA ASP A 281 15.20 -32.54 3.08
C ASP A 281 16.51 -33.29 2.72
N GLN A 282 16.67 -34.48 3.31
CA GLN A 282 17.88 -35.26 3.15
C GLN A 282 18.04 -35.83 1.73
N ASN A 283 16.96 -36.04 0.98
CA ASN A 283 17.04 -36.51 -0.40
C ASN A 283 17.58 -35.44 -1.33
N ILE A 284 17.19 -34.18 -1.13
CA ILE A 284 17.75 -33.03 -1.84
C ILE A 284 19.26 -32.94 -1.56
N ARG A 285 19.66 -32.89 -0.28
CA ARG A 285 21.04 -32.53 0.09
C ARG A 285 22.03 -33.70 0.11
N ILE A 286 21.62 -34.85 0.62
CA ILE A 286 22.52 -35.96 1.03
C ILE A 286 22.27 -37.23 0.22
N ASN A 287 21.06 -37.80 0.26
CA ASN A 287 20.77 -39.14 -0.27
C ASN A 287 20.73 -39.16 -1.81
N GLY A 288 20.27 -38.08 -2.43
CA GLY A 288 20.28 -37.90 -3.89
C GLY A 288 21.65 -37.51 -4.45
N GLY A 289 22.55 -37.00 -3.59
CA GLY A 289 23.89 -36.56 -3.97
C GLY A 289 23.90 -35.26 -4.77
N GLU A 290 25.03 -34.97 -5.41
CA GLU A 290 25.26 -33.73 -6.16
C GLU A 290 24.25 -33.50 -7.29
N GLU A 291 23.83 -34.57 -8.00
CA GLU A 291 22.85 -34.46 -9.08
C GLU A 291 21.48 -33.97 -8.58
N ALA A 292 21.04 -34.42 -7.40
CA ALA A 292 19.78 -33.98 -6.81
C ALA A 292 19.84 -32.53 -6.31
N ARG A 293 20.97 -32.10 -5.74
CA ARG A 293 21.17 -30.70 -5.34
C ARG A 293 21.17 -29.76 -6.54
N GLN A 294 21.89 -30.10 -7.60
CA GLN A 294 21.92 -29.30 -8.83
C GLN A 294 20.53 -29.21 -9.49
N GLN A 295 19.76 -30.31 -9.50
CA GLN A 295 18.38 -30.29 -9.99
C GLN A 295 17.48 -29.39 -9.13
N PHE A 296 17.60 -29.50 -7.80
CA PHE A 296 16.83 -28.65 -6.89
C PHE A 296 17.25 -27.19 -7.00
N ALA A 297 18.54 -26.89 -7.15
CA ALA A 297 19.05 -25.54 -7.31
C ALA A 297 18.46 -24.84 -8.54
N VAL A 298 18.34 -25.55 -9.67
CA VAL A 298 17.66 -25.05 -10.88
C VAL A 298 16.19 -24.74 -10.59
N SER A 299 15.46 -25.69 -9.98
CA SER A 299 14.04 -25.51 -9.67
C SER A 299 13.79 -24.43 -8.62
N ALA A 300 14.60 -24.35 -7.57
CA ALA A 300 14.50 -23.35 -6.52
C ALA A 300 14.81 -21.95 -7.05
N ALA A 301 15.85 -21.80 -7.87
CA ALA A 301 16.15 -20.53 -8.52
C ALA A 301 14.98 -20.07 -9.42
N LEU A 302 14.39 -20.98 -10.20
CA LEU A 302 13.22 -20.67 -11.03
C LEU A 302 12.02 -20.27 -10.17
N SER A 303 11.72 -21.03 -9.12
CA SER A 303 10.61 -20.75 -8.22
C SER A 303 10.79 -19.44 -7.44
N LEU A 304 12.02 -19.09 -7.04
CA LEU A 304 12.30 -17.81 -6.36
C LEU A 304 12.13 -16.64 -7.32
N HIS A 305 12.64 -16.76 -8.54
CA HIS A 305 12.44 -15.74 -9.58
C HIS A 305 10.96 -15.58 -9.92
N GLN A 306 10.23 -16.70 -10.04
CA GLN A 306 8.78 -16.71 -10.26
C GLN A 306 8.00 -16.05 -9.13
N PHE A 307 8.33 -16.37 -7.89
CA PHE A 307 7.68 -15.78 -6.73
C PHE A 307 7.91 -14.26 -6.66
N LEU A 308 9.12 -13.79 -6.96
CA LEU A 308 9.43 -12.36 -7.02
C LEU A 308 8.70 -11.66 -8.18
N SER A 309 8.59 -12.29 -9.35
CA SER A 309 7.85 -11.73 -10.48
C SER A 309 6.35 -11.63 -10.19
N LEU A 310 5.73 -12.72 -9.72
CA LEU A 310 4.29 -12.77 -9.45
C LEU A 310 3.86 -11.82 -8.33
N HIS A 311 4.63 -11.73 -7.24
CA HIS A 311 4.16 -11.04 -6.04
C HIS A 311 4.80 -9.68 -5.80
N TYR A 312 6.02 -9.45 -6.31
CA TYR A 312 6.75 -8.20 -6.13
C TYR A 312 6.80 -7.38 -7.43
N GLY A 313 6.32 -7.91 -8.56
CA GLY A 313 6.41 -7.25 -9.87
C GLY A 313 7.83 -7.21 -10.44
N ILE A 314 8.73 -8.06 -9.92
CA ILE A 314 10.16 -7.99 -10.24
C ILE A 314 10.52 -8.99 -11.35
N GLY A 315 10.75 -8.43 -12.53
CA GLY A 315 11.16 -9.17 -13.71
C GLY A 315 9.97 -9.75 -14.47
N ILE A 316 10.14 -9.80 -15.79
CA ILE A 316 9.15 -10.29 -16.74
C ILE A 316 9.71 -11.60 -17.31
N ILE A 317 9.02 -12.73 -17.07
CA ILE A 317 9.56 -14.10 -17.28
C ILE A 317 8.63 -14.90 -18.17
N ASP A 318 9.17 -15.60 -19.15
CA ASP A 318 8.46 -16.64 -19.91
C ASP A 318 8.49 -17.96 -19.12
N PHE A 319 7.45 -18.21 -18.31
CA PHE A 319 7.47 -19.29 -17.31
C PHE A 319 7.40 -20.71 -17.88
N ASP A 320 6.71 -20.89 -19.00
CA ASP A 320 6.54 -22.19 -19.65
C ASP A 320 7.33 -22.34 -20.97
N ASN A 321 8.07 -21.29 -21.35
CA ASN A 321 8.99 -21.20 -22.48
C ASN A 321 8.30 -21.22 -23.86
N ASP A 322 7.12 -20.63 -23.97
CA ASP A 322 6.41 -20.48 -25.25
C ASP A 322 6.73 -19.20 -26.02
N GLY A 323 7.38 -18.24 -25.36
CA GLY A 323 7.83 -16.97 -25.91
C GLY A 323 6.99 -15.76 -25.51
N ALA A 324 5.89 -15.94 -24.77
CA ALA A 324 5.20 -14.89 -24.04
C ALA A 324 5.85 -14.69 -22.67
N LEU A 325 5.80 -13.48 -22.14
CA LEU A 325 6.35 -13.18 -20.83
C LEU A 325 5.21 -12.97 -19.83
N SER A 326 5.49 -13.12 -18.55
CA SER A 326 4.49 -13.14 -17.48
C SER A 326 3.67 -11.87 -17.29
N ASP A 327 4.04 -10.77 -17.93
CA ASP A 327 3.26 -9.53 -17.95
C ASP A 327 2.19 -9.52 -19.06
N VAL A 328 2.26 -10.46 -20.00
CA VAL A 328 1.36 -10.58 -21.15
C VAL A 328 0.77 -11.99 -21.31
N ASP A 329 1.27 -12.97 -20.57
CA ASP A 329 0.84 -14.36 -20.62
C ASP A 329 -0.30 -14.63 -19.63
N CYS A 330 -1.50 -14.90 -20.15
CA CYS A 330 -2.69 -15.18 -19.35
C CYS A 330 -2.65 -16.57 -18.69
N ASN A 331 -1.69 -17.43 -19.03
CA ASN A 331 -1.45 -18.68 -18.32
C ASN A 331 0.02 -19.13 -18.38
N ASP A 332 0.80 -18.50 -17.51
CA ASP A 332 2.20 -18.78 -17.16
C ASP A 332 2.59 -20.26 -16.90
N PHE A 333 1.63 -21.18 -16.85
CA PHE A 333 1.86 -22.59 -16.55
C PHE A 333 1.45 -23.53 -17.69
N ASP A 334 0.90 -23.01 -18.79
CA ASP A 334 0.46 -23.79 -19.94
C ASP A 334 0.87 -23.13 -21.27
N ALA A 335 1.98 -23.61 -21.83
CA ALA A 335 2.60 -23.13 -23.08
C ALA A 335 1.72 -23.19 -24.35
N THR A 336 0.45 -23.57 -24.19
CA THR A 336 -0.56 -23.55 -25.24
C THR A 336 -1.56 -22.41 -25.12
N ILE A 337 -1.54 -21.66 -24.00
CA ILE A 337 -2.39 -20.51 -23.69
C ILE A 337 -1.45 -19.33 -23.48
N ASN A 338 -1.35 -18.42 -24.45
CA ASN A 338 -0.44 -17.28 -24.43
C ASN A 338 -0.79 -16.29 -25.56
N PRO A 339 -0.34 -15.02 -25.51
CA PRO A 339 -0.63 -14.00 -26.53
C PRO A 339 -0.17 -14.30 -27.96
N ASN A 340 0.63 -15.36 -28.17
CA ASN A 340 1.03 -15.82 -29.51
C ASN A 340 0.29 -17.08 -29.97
N ALA A 341 -0.60 -17.63 -29.15
CA ALA A 341 -1.45 -18.75 -29.52
C ALA A 341 -2.45 -18.32 -30.61
N GLU A 342 -3.05 -19.31 -31.26
CA GLU A 342 -4.17 -19.08 -32.17
C GLU A 342 -5.41 -19.48 -31.39
N GLU A 343 -6.28 -18.51 -31.11
CA GLU A 343 -7.55 -18.76 -30.42
C GLU A 343 -8.28 -19.95 -31.03
N VAL A 344 -8.77 -20.88 -30.19
CA VAL A 344 -9.50 -22.07 -30.61
C VAL A 344 -10.99 -21.88 -30.29
N PRO A 345 -11.82 -21.50 -31.27
CA PRO A 345 -13.22 -21.18 -31.02
C PRO A 345 -14.03 -22.33 -30.40
N TYR A 346 -14.93 -21.96 -29.49
CA TYR A 346 -15.89 -22.75 -28.73
C TYR A 346 -15.27 -23.75 -27.75
N ASN A 347 -14.12 -23.43 -27.17
CA ASN A 347 -13.43 -24.30 -26.22
C ASN A 347 -13.65 -23.86 -24.76
N GLY A 348 -13.95 -22.57 -24.54
CA GLY A 348 -14.24 -21.95 -23.25
C GLY A 348 -12.99 -21.59 -22.47
N ILE A 349 -11.90 -21.28 -23.18
CA ILE A 349 -10.61 -20.84 -22.65
C ILE A 349 -10.11 -19.77 -23.61
N ASP A 350 -9.80 -18.57 -23.09
CA ASP A 350 -9.02 -17.55 -23.82
C ASP A 350 -7.60 -18.10 -24.05
N ASP A 351 -7.36 -18.71 -25.20
CA ASP A 351 -6.09 -19.33 -25.54
C ASP A 351 -5.05 -18.28 -25.94
N ASP A 352 -5.48 -17.17 -26.56
CA ASP A 352 -4.58 -16.13 -27.08
C ASP A 352 -4.50 -14.86 -26.23
N CYS A 353 -4.98 -14.93 -24.99
CA CYS A 353 -4.88 -13.87 -23.98
C CYS A 353 -5.43 -12.53 -24.47
N ASN A 354 -6.42 -12.60 -25.36
CA ASN A 354 -7.04 -11.45 -25.96
C ASN A 354 -8.56 -11.61 -25.80
N PRO A 355 -9.17 -10.83 -24.89
CA PRO A 355 -10.61 -10.92 -24.63
C PRO A 355 -11.45 -10.57 -25.86
N ASP A 356 -10.90 -9.86 -26.85
CA ASP A 356 -11.58 -9.50 -28.11
C ASP A 356 -11.68 -10.67 -29.11
N THR A 357 -11.42 -11.92 -28.69
CA THR A 357 -11.35 -13.09 -29.58
C THR A 357 -12.50 -14.07 -29.35
N PRO A 358 -12.82 -14.94 -30.34
CA PRO A 358 -14.14 -15.58 -30.45
C PRO A 358 -14.57 -16.55 -29.35
N ASP A 359 -13.75 -16.78 -28.32
CA ASP A 359 -14.15 -17.52 -27.11
C ASP A 359 -14.74 -16.61 -26.03
N ASP A 360 -14.37 -15.33 -25.99
CA ASP A 360 -14.80 -14.37 -24.97
C ASP A 360 -15.62 -13.17 -25.54
N ASP A 361 -15.34 -12.69 -26.77
CA ASP A 361 -16.12 -11.68 -27.52
C ASP A 361 -16.41 -12.21 -28.94
N LEU A 362 -17.55 -12.88 -29.11
CA LEU A 362 -17.85 -13.67 -30.30
C LEU A 362 -18.41 -12.81 -31.46
N ASP A 363 -18.90 -11.60 -31.19
CA ASP A 363 -19.39 -10.67 -32.22
C ASP A 363 -18.50 -9.45 -32.49
N GLY A 364 -17.53 -9.19 -31.62
CA GLY A 364 -16.44 -8.22 -31.78
C GLY A 364 -16.79 -6.80 -31.34
N ASP A 365 -17.66 -6.63 -30.34
CA ASP A 365 -18.10 -5.32 -29.85
C ASP A 365 -17.32 -4.77 -28.65
N GLY A 366 -16.42 -5.58 -28.10
CA GLY A 366 -15.55 -5.23 -26.98
C GLY A 366 -16.12 -5.59 -25.61
N PHE A 367 -17.21 -6.35 -25.53
CA PHE A 367 -17.74 -6.91 -24.29
C PHE A 367 -17.58 -8.41 -24.23
N VAL A 368 -17.26 -8.93 -23.04
CA VAL A 368 -17.09 -10.36 -22.82
C VAL A 368 -18.42 -11.03 -22.49
N ASN A 369 -18.59 -12.32 -22.81
CA ASN A 369 -19.82 -13.10 -22.57
C ASN A 369 -20.41 -13.00 -21.13
N SER A 370 -19.58 -12.74 -20.11
CA SER A 370 -20.07 -12.58 -18.74
C SER A 370 -20.77 -11.24 -18.48
N GLU A 371 -20.52 -10.25 -19.33
CA GLU A 371 -21.05 -8.88 -19.25
C GLU A 371 -22.00 -8.58 -20.42
N ASP A 372 -21.88 -9.30 -21.54
CA ASP A 372 -22.75 -9.21 -22.71
C ASP A 372 -23.94 -10.19 -22.63
N CYS A 373 -25.16 -9.65 -22.72
CA CYS A 373 -26.41 -10.41 -22.66
C CYS A 373 -26.79 -11.12 -23.98
N ASP A 374 -26.17 -10.77 -25.11
CA ASP A 374 -26.17 -11.55 -26.35
C ASP A 374 -24.84 -11.37 -27.12
N ASP A 375 -23.82 -12.08 -26.65
CA ASP A 375 -22.46 -12.25 -27.22
C ASP A 375 -22.45 -12.92 -28.63
N THR A 376 -23.49 -12.72 -29.42
CA THR A 376 -23.55 -13.05 -30.83
C THR A 376 -24.03 -11.89 -31.71
N ASP A 377 -24.41 -10.76 -31.10
CA ASP A 377 -24.86 -9.54 -31.75
C ASP A 377 -24.26 -8.26 -31.12
N ALA A 378 -23.24 -7.71 -31.79
CA ALA A 378 -22.45 -6.53 -31.44
C ALA A 378 -23.19 -5.20 -31.19
N GLN A 379 -24.53 -5.23 -31.19
CA GLN A 379 -25.40 -4.11 -30.87
C GLN A 379 -26.07 -4.24 -29.50
N ILE A 380 -25.89 -5.38 -28.83
CA ILE A 380 -26.47 -5.72 -27.54
C ILE A 380 -25.30 -5.84 -26.56
N ASN A 381 -25.12 -4.87 -25.68
CA ASN A 381 -24.04 -4.87 -24.69
C ASN A 381 -24.26 -3.79 -23.62
N PRO A 382 -23.57 -3.85 -22.47
CA PRO A 382 -23.75 -2.88 -21.37
C PRO A 382 -23.56 -1.38 -21.69
N ASN A 383 -22.88 -1.01 -22.78
CA ASN A 383 -22.77 0.39 -23.20
C ASN A 383 -23.68 0.74 -24.37
N ALA A 384 -24.48 -0.20 -24.87
CA ALA A 384 -25.53 0.13 -25.82
C ALA A 384 -26.47 1.14 -25.16
N GLU A 385 -26.93 2.11 -25.94
CA GLU A 385 -28.02 2.96 -25.49
C GLU A 385 -29.28 2.11 -25.61
N GLU A 386 -29.91 1.78 -24.47
CA GLU A 386 -31.18 1.08 -24.46
C GLU A 386 -32.13 1.75 -25.43
N VAL A 387 -32.49 1.06 -26.51
CA VAL A 387 -33.35 1.61 -27.55
C VAL A 387 -34.78 1.32 -27.15
N PRO A 388 -35.49 2.30 -26.56
CA PRO A 388 -36.76 2.00 -25.95
C PRO A 388 -37.74 1.49 -27.01
N TYR A 389 -38.51 0.47 -26.66
CA TYR A 389 -39.56 -0.18 -27.44
C TYR A 389 -39.07 -1.07 -28.60
N ASN A 390 -37.85 -1.62 -28.53
CA ASN A 390 -37.35 -2.57 -29.53
C ASN A 390 -37.52 -4.05 -29.10
N GLY A 391 -37.78 -4.31 -27.81
CA GLY A 391 -38.04 -5.63 -27.25
C GLY A 391 -36.80 -6.51 -27.06
N ILE A 392 -35.64 -5.87 -26.94
CA ILE A 392 -34.33 -6.45 -26.67
C ILE A 392 -33.78 -5.65 -25.49
N ASP A 393 -33.26 -6.33 -24.48
CA ASP A 393 -32.44 -5.68 -23.43
C ASP A 393 -31.11 -5.31 -24.08
N ASP A 394 -31.05 -4.16 -24.74
CA ASP A 394 -29.88 -3.74 -25.53
C ASP A 394 -28.72 -3.41 -24.60
N ASP A 395 -29.00 -2.80 -23.43
CA ASP A 395 -27.99 -2.35 -22.47
C ASP A 395 -27.71 -3.34 -21.32
N CYS A 396 -28.23 -4.57 -21.44
CA CYS A 396 -28.03 -5.67 -20.50
C CYS A 396 -28.38 -5.31 -19.04
N ASN A 397 -29.31 -4.38 -18.86
CA ASN A 397 -29.72 -3.86 -17.57
C ASN A 397 -31.22 -4.10 -17.35
N PRO A 398 -31.61 -5.07 -16.51
CA PRO A 398 -33.02 -5.46 -16.35
C PRO A 398 -33.89 -4.40 -15.64
N ASP A 399 -33.32 -3.25 -15.27
CA ASP A 399 -34.05 -2.10 -14.68
C ASP A 399 -34.36 -1.00 -15.74
N THR A 400 -34.09 -1.24 -17.03
CA THR A 400 -34.25 -0.25 -18.12
C THR A 400 -35.51 -0.46 -18.95
N PRO A 401 -35.94 0.56 -19.72
CA PRO A 401 -37.29 0.71 -20.27
C PRO A 401 -37.89 -0.39 -21.18
N ASP A 402 -37.20 -1.49 -21.46
CA ASP A 402 -37.73 -2.56 -22.33
C ASP A 402 -38.14 -3.85 -21.60
N ASP A 403 -37.90 -3.95 -20.29
CA ASP A 403 -38.12 -5.18 -19.52
C ASP A 403 -39.19 -5.14 -18.40
N ASP A 404 -39.66 -3.98 -17.89
CA ASP A 404 -40.85 -3.81 -17.00
C ASP A 404 -41.23 -2.32 -16.93
N LEU A 405 -41.67 -1.75 -18.05
CA LEU A 405 -41.75 -0.30 -18.25
C LEU A 405 -42.83 0.40 -17.38
N ASP A 406 -43.81 -0.33 -16.86
CA ASP A 406 -44.88 0.20 -16.00
C ASP A 406 -44.79 -0.22 -14.53
N GLY A 407 -43.88 -1.14 -14.19
CA GLY A 407 -43.53 -1.55 -12.84
C GLY A 407 -44.55 -2.46 -12.16
N ASP A 408 -45.32 -3.23 -12.93
CA ASP A 408 -46.32 -4.16 -12.41
C ASP A 408 -45.77 -5.55 -12.07
N GLY A 409 -44.52 -5.82 -12.47
CA GLY A 409 -43.76 -7.02 -12.19
C GLY A 409 -43.96 -8.16 -13.19
N PHE A 410 -44.56 -7.89 -14.35
CA PHE A 410 -44.46 -8.72 -15.55
C PHE A 410 -43.44 -8.10 -16.50
N VAL A 411 -42.62 -8.95 -17.12
CA VAL A 411 -41.65 -8.48 -18.11
C VAL A 411 -42.30 -8.38 -19.48
N ASN A 412 -41.82 -7.52 -20.38
CA ASN A 412 -42.37 -7.30 -21.73
C ASN A 412 -42.62 -8.60 -22.52
N ALA A 413 -41.79 -9.64 -22.32
CA ALA A 413 -42.00 -10.95 -22.95
C ALA A 413 -43.29 -11.69 -22.48
N GLU A 414 -43.81 -11.33 -21.32
CA GLU A 414 -45.02 -11.85 -20.70
C GLU A 414 -46.14 -10.80 -20.63
N ASP A 415 -45.87 -9.50 -20.73
CA ASP A 415 -46.84 -8.41 -20.73
C ASP A 415 -47.25 -7.95 -22.15
N CYS A 416 -48.54 -7.68 -22.38
CA CYS A 416 -49.06 -7.25 -23.68
C CYS A 416 -49.22 -5.73 -23.81
N ASP A 417 -49.08 -4.97 -22.72
CA ASP A 417 -48.86 -3.53 -22.76
C ASP A 417 -48.01 -3.12 -21.56
N ASP A 418 -46.70 -3.28 -21.71
CA ASP A 418 -45.67 -2.98 -20.71
C ASP A 418 -45.64 -1.50 -20.26
N ASN A 419 -46.50 -0.63 -20.82
CA ASN A 419 -46.66 0.77 -20.42
C ASN A 419 -47.89 1.01 -19.50
N ASP A 420 -48.72 0.00 -19.23
CA ASP A 420 -49.93 0.11 -18.41
C ASP A 420 -50.13 -1.10 -17.49
N ALA A 421 -49.71 -0.93 -16.23
CA ALA A 421 -49.78 -1.90 -15.11
C ALA A 421 -51.18 -2.50 -14.80
N THR A 422 -52.20 -2.17 -15.60
CA THR A 422 -53.54 -2.72 -15.54
C THR A 422 -53.89 -3.69 -16.68
N ILE A 423 -52.97 -3.89 -17.61
CA ILE A 423 -52.99 -4.85 -18.71
C ILE A 423 -51.85 -5.82 -18.42
N ASN A 424 -52.14 -7.11 -18.20
CA ASN A 424 -51.13 -8.16 -17.97
C ASN A 424 -51.79 -9.55 -17.92
N PRO A 425 -51.04 -10.67 -18.01
CA PRO A 425 -51.63 -12.02 -18.08
C PRO A 425 -52.47 -12.46 -16.88
N ASN A 426 -52.44 -11.73 -15.77
CA ASN A 426 -53.21 -12.04 -14.56
C ASN A 426 -54.49 -11.22 -14.41
N VAL A 427 -54.77 -10.32 -15.36
CA VAL A 427 -56.01 -9.54 -15.43
C VAL A 427 -57.13 -10.38 -16.07
N GLU A 428 -58.39 -10.06 -15.75
CA GLU A 428 -59.56 -10.71 -16.38
C GLU A 428 -60.04 -9.82 -17.52
N GLU A 429 -59.95 -10.32 -18.77
CA GLU A 429 -60.38 -9.65 -20.00
C GLU A 429 -61.71 -8.90 -19.83
N VAL A 430 -61.72 -7.61 -20.16
CA VAL A 430 -62.89 -6.73 -20.08
C VAL A 430 -63.48 -6.53 -21.48
N PRO A 431 -64.55 -7.27 -21.85
CA PRO A 431 -65.02 -7.23 -23.23
C PRO A 431 -65.49 -5.83 -23.66
N TYR A 432 -65.15 -5.46 -24.89
CA TYR A 432 -65.56 -4.24 -25.58
C TYR A 432 -64.88 -2.95 -25.09
N ASN A 433 -63.66 -3.04 -24.54
CA ASN A 433 -62.84 -1.87 -24.21
C ASN A 433 -61.77 -1.56 -25.29
N GLY A 434 -61.53 -2.49 -26.21
CA GLY A 434 -60.60 -2.37 -27.33
C GLY A 434 -59.14 -2.59 -26.93
N ILE A 435 -58.90 -3.34 -25.87
CA ILE A 435 -57.58 -3.65 -25.29
C ILE A 435 -57.59 -5.14 -24.95
N ASP A 436 -56.55 -5.89 -25.35
CA ASP A 436 -56.33 -7.27 -24.89
C ASP A 436 -55.82 -7.23 -23.44
N ASP A 437 -56.74 -7.13 -22.47
CA ASP A 437 -56.37 -6.86 -21.08
C ASP A 437 -55.65 -8.06 -20.42
N ASP A 438 -55.90 -9.29 -20.90
CA ASP A 438 -55.37 -10.54 -20.35
C ASP A 438 -54.27 -11.21 -21.19
N CYS A 439 -53.73 -10.48 -22.17
CA CYS A 439 -52.62 -10.89 -23.04
C CYS A 439 -52.88 -12.23 -23.73
N ASN A 440 -54.13 -12.44 -24.16
CA ASN A 440 -54.58 -13.67 -24.76
C ASN A 440 -55.38 -13.37 -26.04
N PRO A 441 -54.74 -13.47 -27.22
CA PRO A 441 -55.32 -13.05 -28.51
C PRO A 441 -56.47 -13.94 -29.01
N ASP A 442 -56.86 -14.97 -28.25
CA ASP A 442 -58.06 -15.78 -28.52
C ASP A 442 -59.34 -15.18 -27.88
N THR A 443 -59.25 -14.02 -27.22
CA THR A 443 -60.37 -13.32 -26.56
C THR A 443 -61.02 -12.27 -27.47
N ALA A 444 -61.94 -11.44 -26.96
CA ALA A 444 -63.07 -10.92 -27.74
C ALA A 444 -62.84 -9.58 -28.46
N ASP A 445 -61.69 -8.93 -28.29
CA ASP A 445 -61.49 -7.52 -28.67
C ASP A 445 -60.67 -7.28 -29.97
N ASP A 446 -59.95 -8.27 -30.53
CA ASP A 446 -59.02 -8.09 -31.69
C ASP A 446 -59.59 -8.36 -33.12
N ASP A 447 -60.87 -8.69 -33.26
CA ASP A 447 -61.56 -8.85 -34.57
C ASP A 447 -62.96 -8.23 -34.44
N LEU A 448 -63.00 -6.89 -34.32
CA LEU A 448 -64.17 -6.17 -33.82
C LEU A 448 -65.37 -6.27 -34.78
N ASP A 449 -65.11 -6.36 -36.08
CA ASP A 449 -66.13 -6.45 -37.12
C ASP A 449 -66.34 -7.87 -37.71
N GLY A 450 -65.46 -8.81 -37.39
CA GLY A 450 -65.60 -10.24 -37.69
C GLY A 450 -65.17 -10.62 -39.11
N ASP A 451 -64.35 -9.82 -39.78
CA ASP A 451 -63.90 -10.06 -41.15
C ASP A 451 -62.62 -10.91 -41.25
N SER A 452 -62.04 -11.25 -40.09
CA SER A 452 -60.86 -12.10 -39.90
C SER A 452 -59.52 -11.45 -40.25
N PHE A 453 -59.48 -10.12 -40.37
CA PHE A 453 -58.27 -9.32 -40.24
C PHE A 453 -58.25 -8.73 -38.82
N VAL A 454 -57.07 -8.72 -38.20
CA VAL A 454 -56.87 -8.09 -36.89
C VAL A 454 -56.53 -6.61 -37.13
N ASN A 455 -56.75 -5.74 -36.14
CA ASN A 455 -56.52 -4.30 -36.26
C ASN A 455 -55.15 -3.91 -36.87
N ALA A 456 -54.09 -4.66 -36.58
CA ALA A 456 -52.75 -4.40 -37.14
C ALA A 456 -52.67 -4.56 -38.68
N ASP A 457 -53.55 -5.37 -39.25
CA ASP A 457 -53.64 -5.62 -40.68
C ASP A 457 -54.85 -4.92 -41.32
N ASP A 458 -55.65 -4.14 -40.58
CA ASP A 458 -56.88 -3.49 -41.09
C ASP A 458 -56.86 -1.96 -40.85
N CYS A 459 -56.82 -1.17 -41.93
CA CYS A 459 -56.79 0.29 -41.83
C CYS A 459 -58.11 0.92 -41.33
N ASP A 460 -59.19 0.16 -41.14
CA ASP A 460 -60.35 0.51 -40.31
C ASP A 460 -61.08 -0.76 -39.80
N ASP A 461 -60.58 -1.33 -38.70
CA ASP A 461 -61.10 -2.53 -37.98
C ASP A 461 -62.55 -2.40 -37.42
N THR A 462 -63.25 -1.33 -37.80
CA THR A 462 -64.67 -1.12 -37.46
C THR A 462 -65.61 -1.25 -38.67
N ASP A 463 -65.08 -1.33 -39.90
CA ASP A 463 -65.84 -1.57 -41.13
C ASP A 463 -65.15 -2.58 -42.06
N ALA A 464 -65.70 -3.81 -42.06
CA ALA A 464 -65.34 -5.01 -42.83
C ALA A 464 -65.29 -4.88 -44.38
N LYS A 465 -65.23 -3.66 -44.90
CA LYS A 465 -65.04 -3.30 -46.31
C LYS A 465 -63.76 -2.51 -46.56
N ILE A 466 -63.15 -1.95 -45.53
CA ILE A 466 -61.81 -1.38 -45.53
C ILE A 466 -60.94 -2.50 -44.97
N ASN A 467 -59.92 -2.91 -45.71
CA ASN A 467 -58.95 -3.94 -45.35
C ASN A 467 -57.99 -4.16 -46.54
N PRO A 468 -56.85 -4.84 -46.38
CA PRO A 468 -55.85 -5.02 -47.43
C PRO A 468 -56.34 -5.82 -48.65
N ASN A 469 -57.54 -6.41 -48.57
CA ASN A 469 -58.16 -7.13 -49.68
C ASN A 469 -59.31 -6.33 -50.34
N ALA A 470 -59.57 -5.11 -49.89
CA ALA A 470 -60.48 -4.19 -50.54
C ALA A 470 -59.92 -3.71 -51.89
N GLU A 471 -60.77 -3.07 -52.71
CA GLU A 471 -60.37 -2.49 -53.99
C GLU A 471 -60.44 -0.97 -53.84
N GLU A 472 -59.29 -0.28 -53.97
CA GLU A 472 -59.19 1.17 -53.81
C GLU A 472 -60.20 1.95 -54.67
N ILE A 473 -60.87 2.93 -54.06
CA ILE A 473 -61.88 3.79 -54.71
C ILE A 473 -61.29 5.20 -54.91
N PRO A 474 -60.74 5.53 -56.09
CA PRO A 474 -60.04 6.79 -56.30
C PRO A 474 -60.88 8.04 -55.98
N TYR A 475 -60.25 9.00 -55.29
CA TYR A 475 -60.78 10.33 -54.98
C TYR A 475 -61.91 10.37 -53.94
N ASN A 476 -62.01 9.38 -53.05
CA ASN A 476 -62.89 9.42 -51.88
C ASN A 476 -62.18 9.95 -50.62
N GLY A 477 -60.85 10.10 -50.64
CA GLY A 477 -60.04 10.57 -49.52
C GLY A 477 -59.93 9.56 -48.37
N ILE A 478 -60.05 8.26 -48.68
CA ILE A 478 -59.91 7.14 -47.74
C ILE A 478 -59.04 6.11 -48.46
N ASP A 479 -57.97 5.66 -47.81
CA ASP A 479 -57.17 4.52 -48.27
C ASP A 479 -57.97 3.23 -48.00
N ASP A 480 -58.75 2.77 -48.99
CA ASP A 480 -59.67 1.65 -48.80
C ASP A 480 -58.92 0.30 -48.78
N ASP A 481 -57.80 0.18 -49.50
CA ASP A 481 -57.00 -1.05 -49.64
C ASP A 481 -55.69 -1.07 -48.84
N CYS A 482 -55.52 -0.09 -47.95
CA CYS A 482 -54.39 0.08 -47.04
C CYS A 482 -53.04 0.13 -47.80
N ASN A 483 -53.02 0.83 -48.94
CA ASN A 483 -51.86 0.97 -49.82
C ASN A 483 -51.62 2.43 -50.26
N LEU A 484 -50.60 3.03 -49.65
CA LEU A 484 -50.16 4.43 -49.85
C LEU A 484 -49.66 4.75 -51.27
N ASP A 485 -49.41 3.75 -52.13
CA ASP A 485 -48.98 3.98 -53.53
C ASP A 485 -50.15 4.36 -54.48
N THR A 486 -51.33 4.67 -53.95
CA THR A 486 -52.57 4.91 -54.70
C THR A 486 -52.98 6.40 -54.72
N PRO A 487 -53.82 6.86 -55.69
CA PRO A 487 -53.80 8.24 -56.22
C PRO A 487 -54.29 9.43 -55.35
N ASP A 488 -54.15 9.44 -54.03
CA ASP A 488 -54.64 10.53 -53.16
C ASP A 488 -53.54 11.44 -52.51
N ASP A 489 -52.22 11.24 -52.73
CA ASP A 489 -51.11 11.90 -51.98
C ASP A 489 -50.11 12.87 -52.71
N ASP A 490 -50.22 13.15 -54.03
CA ASP A 490 -49.40 14.15 -54.79
C ASP A 490 -50.33 15.08 -55.59
N LEU A 491 -50.62 16.27 -55.04
CA LEU A 491 -51.78 17.06 -55.47
C LEU A 491 -51.53 17.89 -56.74
N ASP A 492 -50.31 18.38 -56.94
CA ASP A 492 -49.95 19.22 -58.09
C ASP A 492 -49.10 18.51 -59.17
N GLY A 493 -48.60 17.31 -58.85
CA GLY A 493 -48.00 16.38 -59.80
C GLY A 493 -46.56 16.68 -60.17
N ASP A 494 -45.83 17.39 -59.31
CA ASP A 494 -44.42 17.72 -59.53
C ASP A 494 -43.45 16.62 -59.06
N GLY A 495 -43.97 15.66 -58.29
CA GLY A 495 -43.27 14.47 -57.82
C GLY A 495 -42.74 14.55 -56.39
N TYR A 496 -43.05 15.63 -55.66
CA TYR A 496 -42.84 15.75 -54.22
C TYR A 496 -44.17 15.60 -53.48
N VAL A 497 -44.15 14.94 -52.32
CA VAL A 497 -45.32 14.86 -51.43
C VAL A 497 -45.32 16.08 -50.52
N ASN A 498 -46.48 16.42 -49.94
CA ASN A 498 -46.66 17.59 -49.05
C ASN A 498 -45.64 17.75 -47.91
N ALA A 499 -44.93 16.67 -47.52
CA ALA A 499 -43.89 16.75 -46.49
C ALA A 499 -42.58 17.39 -46.97
N ASP A 500 -42.28 17.30 -48.28
CA ASP A 500 -41.00 17.73 -48.87
C ASP A 500 -41.14 18.97 -49.77
N ASP A 501 -42.36 19.48 -49.94
CA ASP A 501 -42.69 20.64 -50.77
C ASP A 501 -43.13 21.83 -49.88
N CYS A 502 -42.41 22.96 -49.95
CA CYS A 502 -42.73 24.14 -49.17
C CYS A 502 -44.02 24.88 -49.65
N ASP A 503 -44.61 24.49 -50.80
CA ASP A 503 -45.99 24.78 -51.22
C ASP A 503 -46.56 23.72 -52.20
N ASP A 504 -47.12 22.61 -51.67
CA ASP A 504 -47.77 21.46 -52.38
C ASP A 504 -49.03 21.81 -53.21
N THR A 505 -49.19 23.09 -53.56
CA THR A 505 -50.21 23.58 -54.47
C THR A 505 -49.65 24.34 -55.67
N ASP A 506 -48.33 24.58 -55.73
CA ASP A 506 -47.63 25.27 -56.81
C ASP A 506 -46.27 24.62 -57.17
N ALA A 507 -46.33 23.70 -58.14
CA ALA A 507 -45.23 22.96 -58.79
C ALA A 507 -44.00 23.75 -59.32
N GLN A 508 -43.86 25.05 -59.01
CA GLN A 508 -42.66 25.86 -59.24
C GLN A 508 -41.88 26.20 -57.97
N ILE A 509 -42.43 25.93 -56.79
CA ILE A 509 -41.77 26.06 -55.50
C ILE A 509 -41.53 24.63 -55.04
N ASN A 510 -40.27 24.21 -55.00
CA ASN A 510 -39.88 22.88 -54.52
C ASN A 510 -38.36 22.85 -54.32
N PRO A 511 -37.80 21.84 -53.62
CA PRO A 511 -36.37 21.77 -53.33
C PRO A 511 -35.44 21.70 -54.54
N ASN A 512 -35.99 21.56 -55.76
CA ASN A 512 -35.26 21.51 -57.02
C ASN A 512 -35.47 22.76 -57.89
N ALA A 513 -36.17 23.78 -57.39
CA ALA A 513 -36.26 25.08 -58.04
C ALA A 513 -34.89 25.81 -58.01
N GLU A 514 -34.75 26.86 -58.82
CA GLU A 514 -33.52 27.68 -58.88
C GLU A 514 -33.83 29.03 -58.24
N GLU A 515 -33.15 29.38 -57.14
CA GLU A 515 -33.38 30.62 -56.40
C GLU A 515 -33.27 31.88 -57.29
N VAL A 516 -34.19 32.82 -57.11
CA VAL A 516 -34.25 34.07 -57.88
C VAL A 516 -33.88 35.26 -56.98
N PRO A 517 -32.61 35.75 -57.02
CA PRO A 517 -32.14 36.78 -56.11
C PRO A 517 -32.98 38.07 -56.15
N TYR A 518 -33.20 38.68 -54.98
CA TYR A 518 -33.88 39.96 -54.77
C TYR A 518 -35.40 39.95 -54.98
N ASN A 519 -36.06 38.79 -54.89
CA ASN A 519 -37.53 38.66 -55.02
C ASN A 519 -38.27 38.53 -53.67
N GLY A 520 -37.57 38.19 -52.58
CA GLY A 520 -38.11 38.03 -51.23
C GLY A 520 -38.97 36.78 -51.00
N ILE A 521 -38.79 35.72 -51.79
CA ILE A 521 -39.40 34.39 -51.64
C ILE A 521 -38.26 33.38 -51.71
N ASP A 522 -38.24 32.40 -50.80
CA ASP A 522 -37.34 31.25 -50.85
C ASP A 522 -37.90 30.25 -51.88
N ASP A 523 -37.41 30.32 -53.12
CA ASP A 523 -37.97 29.58 -54.24
C ASP A 523 -37.50 28.11 -54.23
N ASP A 524 -36.29 27.83 -53.73
CA ASP A 524 -35.67 26.49 -53.69
C ASP A 524 -35.69 25.82 -52.31
N CYS A 525 -36.43 26.40 -51.36
CA CYS A 525 -36.57 25.97 -49.97
C CYS A 525 -35.20 25.83 -49.26
N ASN A 526 -34.22 26.69 -49.58
CA ASN A 526 -32.87 26.71 -49.00
C ASN A 526 -32.45 28.12 -48.50
N PRO A 527 -32.26 28.30 -47.17
CA PRO A 527 -31.98 29.61 -46.57
C PRO A 527 -30.58 30.21 -46.83
N ASP A 528 -29.63 29.46 -47.40
CA ASP A 528 -28.21 29.88 -47.53
C ASP A 528 -27.87 30.70 -48.80
N THR A 529 -28.86 31.30 -49.45
CA THR A 529 -28.72 31.92 -50.78
C THR A 529 -28.80 33.48 -50.77
N PRO A 530 -28.22 34.20 -51.77
CA PRO A 530 -27.57 35.53 -51.62
C PRO A 530 -28.42 36.81 -51.40
N ASP A 531 -29.55 36.77 -50.68
CA ASP A 531 -30.35 37.99 -50.47
C ASP A 531 -29.95 38.85 -49.23
N ASP A 532 -29.09 38.38 -48.28
CA ASP A 532 -28.87 39.08 -46.98
C ASP A 532 -27.41 39.23 -46.37
N ASP A 533 -26.29 38.79 -46.99
CA ASP A 533 -24.89 38.94 -46.47
C ASP A 533 -23.92 39.50 -47.58
N LEU A 534 -23.37 40.72 -47.40
CA LEU A 534 -22.75 41.49 -48.49
C LEU A 534 -21.23 41.32 -48.66
N ASP A 535 -20.46 41.23 -47.58
CA ASP A 535 -19.01 40.97 -47.61
C ASP A 535 -18.63 39.52 -47.29
N SER A 536 -19.65 38.69 -47.01
CA SER A 536 -19.59 37.23 -46.94
C SER A 536 -18.83 36.71 -45.72
N ASP A 537 -18.97 37.39 -44.59
CA ASP A 537 -18.40 36.98 -43.31
C ASP A 537 -19.38 36.18 -42.42
N GLY A 538 -20.63 36.04 -42.88
CA GLY A 538 -21.69 35.28 -42.20
C GLY A 538 -22.58 36.12 -41.29
N PHE A 539 -22.35 37.43 -41.17
CA PHE A 539 -23.21 38.34 -40.42
C PHE A 539 -24.06 39.21 -41.35
N ILE A 540 -25.33 39.39 -41.00
CA ILE A 540 -26.21 40.29 -41.73
C ILE A 540 -26.06 41.72 -41.19
N ASN A 541 -26.26 42.74 -42.03
CA ASN A 541 -26.06 44.17 -41.74
C ASN A 541 -26.61 44.69 -40.38
N VAL A 542 -27.60 44.05 -39.77
CA VAL A 542 -28.16 44.50 -38.49
C VAL A 542 -27.28 44.15 -37.29
N ASP A 543 -26.42 43.14 -37.42
CA ASP A 543 -25.57 42.60 -36.35
C ASP A 543 -24.07 42.88 -36.61
N ASP A 544 -23.71 43.56 -37.70
CA ASP A 544 -22.33 43.92 -38.06
C ASP A 544 -22.11 45.45 -37.95
N CYS A 545 -21.07 45.89 -37.21
CA CYS A 545 -20.76 47.32 -37.04
C CYS A 545 -20.05 47.98 -38.25
N ASP A 546 -19.55 47.21 -39.24
CA ASP A 546 -19.23 47.66 -40.61
C ASP A 546 -19.38 46.55 -41.69
N ASP A 547 -20.61 46.38 -42.21
CA ASP A 547 -21.06 45.45 -43.30
C ASP A 547 -20.40 45.64 -44.70
N ASN A 548 -19.20 46.21 -44.73
CA ASN A 548 -18.33 46.26 -45.91
C ASN A 548 -16.90 45.79 -45.59
N ASP A 549 -16.60 45.41 -44.35
CA ASP A 549 -15.28 44.99 -43.88
C ASP A 549 -15.36 43.79 -42.92
N ALA A 550 -15.37 42.59 -43.50
CA ALA A 550 -15.35 41.25 -42.88
C ALA A 550 -14.33 40.98 -41.74
N THR A 551 -13.53 41.97 -41.30
CA THR A 551 -12.66 41.87 -40.12
C THR A 551 -13.16 42.68 -38.92
N ILE A 552 -14.33 43.31 -39.02
CA ILE A 552 -14.98 44.04 -37.93
C ILE A 552 -16.38 43.44 -37.79
N ASN A 553 -16.59 42.56 -36.82
CA ASN A 553 -17.88 41.94 -36.55
C ASN A 553 -17.89 41.38 -35.11
N PRO A 554 -19.06 41.02 -34.56
CA PRO A 554 -19.18 40.63 -33.14
C PRO A 554 -18.44 39.35 -32.74
N ASN A 555 -17.92 38.60 -33.72
CA ASN A 555 -17.17 37.37 -33.48
C ASN A 555 -15.65 37.57 -33.63
N VAL A 556 -15.20 38.79 -33.88
CA VAL A 556 -13.79 39.15 -33.81
C VAL A 556 -13.43 39.40 -32.34
N GLU A 557 -12.25 38.96 -31.92
CA GLU A 557 -11.73 39.23 -30.58
C GLU A 557 -11.13 40.65 -30.55
N GLU A 558 -11.53 41.46 -29.57
CA GLU A 558 -11.01 42.82 -29.38
C GLU A 558 -9.48 42.79 -29.27
N VAL A 559 -8.79 43.64 -30.04
CA VAL A 559 -7.32 43.68 -30.03
C VAL A 559 -6.86 44.81 -29.09
N PRO A 560 -6.31 44.49 -27.90
CA PRO A 560 -5.96 45.52 -26.93
C PRO A 560 -4.88 46.49 -27.44
N TYR A 561 -4.98 47.74 -27.03
CA TYR A 561 -4.07 48.86 -27.24
C TYR A 561 -3.98 49.38 -28.68
N ASN A 562 -5.03 49.18 -29.49
CA ASN A 562 -5.07 49.57 -30.90
C ASN A 562 -5.98 50.80 -31.18
N GLY A 563 -6.92 51.11 -30.28
CA GLY A 563 -7.84 52.25 -30.35
C GLY A 563 -9.00 52.16 -31.36
N ILE A 564 -9.44 50.96 -31.73
CA ILE A 564 -10.60 50.63 -32.58
C ILE A 564 -11.40 49.55 -31.86
N ASP A 565 -12.71 49.73 -31.74
CA ASP A 565 -13.66 48.72 -31.24
C ASP A 565 -13.90 47.68 -32.35
N ASP A 566 -13.12 46.60 -32.30
CA ASP A 566 -13.03 45.54 -33.32
C ASP A 566 -14.15 44.49 -33.15
N ASP A 567 -14.61 44.25 -31.91
CA ASP A 567 -15.64 43.27 -31.56
C ASP A 567 -17.06 43.87 -31.40
N CYS A 568 -17.19 45.17 -31.66
CA CYS A 568 -18.43 45.94 -31.53
C CYS A 568 -18.99 45.99 -30.09
N ASN A 569 -18.15 45.82 -29.05
CA ASN A 569 -18.50 45.87 -27.63
C ASN A 569 -17.76 46.99 -26.85
N PRO A 570 -18.45 48.03 -26.34
CA PRO A 570 -17.80 49.20 -25.73
C PRO A 570 -17.27 49.02 -24.29
N ASP A 571 -17.36 47.82 -23.71
CA ASP A 571 -16.98 47.53 -22.32
C ASP A 571 -15.63 46.77 -22.21
N THR A 572 -14.79 46.83 -23.25
CA THR A 572 -13.55 46.04 -23.41
C THR A 572 -12.26 46.89 -23.27
N PRO A 573 -11.08 46.27 -22.98
CA PRO A 573 -9.97 46.80 -22.15
C PRO A 573 -9.19 48.06 -22.59
N ASP A 574 -9.61 48.80 -23.61
CA ASP A 574 -8.74 49.84 -24.20
C ASP A 574 -8.79 51.22 -23.51
N ASP A 575 -9.63 51.42 -22.47
CA ASP A 575 -9.78 52.72 -21.77
C ASP A 575 -10.06 52.65 -20.24
N ASP A 576 -10.10 51.47 -19.60
CA ASP A 576 -10.33 51.24 -18.14
C ASP A 576 -9.73 49.86 -17.76
N LEU A 577 -8.44 49.83 -17.41
CA LEU A 577 -7.65 48.59 -17.43
C LEU A 577 -7.94 47.66 -16.24
N ASP A 578 -8.25 48.22 -15.08
CA ASP A 578 -8.66 47.46 -13.89
C ASP A 578 -10.19 47.41 -13.69
N GLY A 579 -10.96 48.16 -14.49
CA GLY A 579 -12.41 48.08 -14.57
C GLY A 579 -13.14 48.80 -13.44
N ASP A 580 -12.49 49.71 -12.72
CA ASP A 580 -13.04 50.43 -11.57
C ASP A 580 -13.90 51.64 -11.98
N GLY A 581 -13.88 51.99 -13.27
CA GLY A 581 -14.64 53.08 -13.87
C GLY A 581 -13.94 54.44 -13.79
N PHE A 582 -12.72 54.52 -13.26
CA PHE A 582 -11.80 55.64 -13.38
C PHE A 582 -10.84 55.40 -14.55
N ILE A 583 -10.23 56.49 -15.01
CA ILE A 583 -9.27 56.43 -16.13
C ILE A 583 -7.97 57.03 -15.62
N ASN A 584 -6.85 56.52 -16.10
CA ASN A 584 -5.43 56.77 -15.75
C ASN A 584 -5.01 58.20 -15.33
N VAL A 585 -5.79 59.23 -15.67
CA VAL A 585 -5.50 60.62 -15.25
C VAL A 585 -6.01 60.98 -13.85
N ASN A 586 -6.93 60.20 -13.28
CA ASN A 586 -7.47 60.42 -11.93
C ASN A 586 -7.31 59.20 -11.01
N ASP A 587 -6.41 58.32 -11.41
CA ASP A 587 -6.07 57.04 -10.80
C ASP A 587 -4.54 57.04 -10.60
N CYS A 588 -4.05 56.83 -9.37
CA CYS A 588 -2.60 56.82 -9.11
C CYS A 588 -1.95 55.45 -9.35
N ASP A 589 -2.74 54.40 -9.58
CA ASP A 589 -2.32 53.14 -10.18
C ASP A 589 -3.45 52.50 -11.01
N ASP A 590 -3.49 52.82 -12.31
CA ASP A 590 -4.51 52.36 -13.29
C ASP A 590 -4.49 50.85 -13.59
N ASN A 591 -3.84 50.05 -12.72
CA ASN A 591 -3.88 48.60 -12.72
C ASN A 591 -4.52 48.05 -11.44
N ASP A 592 -4.90 48.91 -10.50
CA ASP A 592 -5.49 48.55 -9.21
C ASP A 592 -6.73 49.40 -8.89
N ALA A 593 -7.88 48.77 -9.08
CA ALA A 593 -9.21 49.32 -8.83
C ALA A 593 -9.46 49.86 -7.40
N ALA A 594 -8.56 49.57 -6.45
CA ALA A 594 -8.65 50.06 -5.08
C ALA A 594 -7.92 51.40 -4.86
N ILE A 595 -7.00 51.79 -5.74
CA ILE A 595 -6.10 52.94 -5.57
C ILE A 595 -6.57 54.08 -6.48
N ASN A 596 -7.42 54.95 -5.96
CA ASN A 596 -7.88 56.11 -6.71
C ASN A 596 -8.17 57.29 -5.80
N GLN A 597 -8.32 58.48 -6.39
CA GLN A 597 -8.54 59.73 -5.64
C GLN A 597 -9.77 59.73 -4.71
N ASP A 598 -10.70 58.78 -4.88
CA ASP A 598 -11.92 58.64 -4.07
C ASP A 598 -11.80 57.47 -3.07
N ALA A 599 -10.68 56.75 -3.05
CA ALA A 599 -10.33 55.76 -2.03
C ALA A 599 -10.18 56.43 -0.65
N GLU A 600 -10.42 55.65 0.40
CA GLU A 600 -10.19 56.09 1.78
C GLU A 600 -8.83 55.55 2.20
N GLU A 601 -7.88 56.43 2.53
CA GLU A 601 -6.54 56.03 2.98
C GLU A 601 -6.63 54.95 4.05
N VAL A 602 -5.98 53.81 3.80
CA VAL A 602 -5.85 52.72 4.75
C VAL A 602 -4.54 52.91 5.51
N PRO A 603 -4.58 53.35 6.79
CA PRO A 603 -3.35 53.61 7.51
C PRO A 603 -2.53 52.34 7.69
N TYR A 604 -1.21 52.45 7.58
CA TYR A 604 -0.17 51.46 7.84
C TYR A 604 -0.05 50.33 6.79
N ASN A 605 -0.45 50.57 5.53
CA ASN A 605 -0.27 49.61 4.43
C ASN A 605 0.92 49.95 3.50
N GLY A 606 1.54 51.11 3.67
CA GLY A 606 2.72 51.55 2.92
C GLY A 606 2.42 52.01 1.48
N ILE A 607 1.15 52.24 1.15
CA ILE A 607 0.66 52.67 -0.16
C ILE A 607 -0.16 53.96 0.03
N ASP A 608 0.06 54.95 -0.83
CA ASP A 608 -0.75 56.18 -0.86
C ASP A 608 -2.07 55.89 -1.59
N ASP A 609 -3.03 55.27 -0.89
CA ASP A 609 -4.28 54.75 -1.48
C ASP A 609 -5.16 55.89 -2.02
N ASP A 610 -5.22 57.01 -1.30
CA ASP A 610 -6.06 58.17 -1.66
C ASP A 610 -5.32 59.24 -2.49
N CYS A 611 -4.06 58.96 -2.85
CA CYS A 611 -3.16 59.80 -3.62
C CYS A 611 -2.87 61.18 -2.95
N ASN A 612 -2.78 61.25 -1.61
CA ASN A 612 -2.48 62.45 -0.82
C ASN A 612 -1.37 62.26 0.26
N PRO A 613 -0.17 62.84 0.07
CA PRO A 613 1.06 62.58 0.86
C PRO A 613 1.15 63.30 2.23
N ASP A 614 0.02 63.62 2.87
CA ASP A 614 -0.03 64.22 4.22
C ASP A 614 -0.72 63.25 5.23
N THR A 615 -0.84 61.97 4.87
CA THR A 615 -1.57 60.90 5.57
C THR A 615 -0.62 59.95 6.34
N PRO A 616 -1.15 59.10 7.25
CA PRO A 616 -0.37 58.37 8.26
C PRO A 616 0.76 57.46 7.77
N ASP A 617 0.84 57.13 6.49
CA ASP A 617 1.77 56.13 5.96
C ASP A 617 3.18 56.68 5.68
N ASP A 618 3.36 58.01 5.77
CA ASP A 618 4.63 58.72 5.54
C ASP A 618 5.31 59.28 6.82
N ASP A 619 4.68 59.19 8.01
CA ASP A 619 5.17 59.62 9.35
C ASP A 619 4.47 58.74 10.40
N LEU A 620 4.90 57.47 10.48
CA LEU A 620 4.11 56.38 11.05
C LEU A 620 3.91 56.50 12.56
N ASP A 621 4.94 56.95 13.27
CA ASP A 621 4.94 57.14 14.72
C ASP A 621 4.51 58.56 15.17
N GLY A 622 4.45 59.51 14.23
CA GLY A 622 3.98 60.87 14.44
C GLY A 622 4.96 61.77 15.21
N ASP A 623 6.24 61.44 15.23
CA ASP A 623 7.29 62.22 15.89
C ASP A 623 7.68 63.49 15.08
N GLY A 624 7.32 63.49 13.79
CA GLY A 624 7.50 64.57 12.84
C GLY A 624 8.78 64.51 12.02
N PHE A 625 9.54 63.43 12.09
CA PHE A 625 10.47 62.97 11.08
C PHE A 625 9.73 62.03 10.11
N VAL A 626 10.27 61.89 8.90
CA VAL A 626 9.73 60.97 7.89
C VAL A 626 10.76 59.88 7.71
N ASN A 627 10.37 58.68 7.29
CA ASN A 627 11.22 57.49 7.16
C ASN A 627 12.62 57.73 6.56
N ALA A 628 12.78 58.70 5.65
CA ALA A 628 14.08 59.02 5.07
C ALA A 628 15.11 59.65 6.04
N ASP A 629 14.66 60.23 7.15
CA ASP A 629 15.47 60.92 8.16
C ASP A 629 15.36 60.26 9.56
N ASP A 630 14.54 59.22 9.72
CA ASP A 630 14.35 58.45 10.95
C ASP A 630 14.96 57.04 10.80
N CYS A 631 15.74 56.57 11.77
CA CYS A 631 16.33 55.23 11.72
C CYS A 631 15.37 54.12 12.19
N ASP A 632 14.24 54.47 12.81
CA ASP A 632 13.08 53.58 12.97
C ASP A 632 11.79 54.40 13.00
N ASP A 633 11.19 54.63 11.82
CA ASP A 633 9.96 55.43 11.62
C ASP A 633 8.72 54.86 12.34
N ASN A 634 8.85 53.70 13.00
CA ASN A 634 7.80 53.07 13.81
C ASN A 634 7.92 53.38 15.31
N ASP A 635 9.03 53.97 15.78
CA ASP A 635 9.29 54.23 17.20
C ASP A 635 9.72 55.68 17.47
N VAL A 636 8.76 56.46 17.98
CA VAL A 636 8.88 57.88 18.38
C VAL A 636 10.03 58.20 19.36
N THR A 637 10.70 57.17 19.90
CA THR A 637 11.85 57.33 20.80
C THR A 637 13.21 57.12 20.14
N ILE A 638 13.24 56.54 18.94
CA ILE A 638 14.41 56.38 18.08
C ILE A 638 14.29 57.47 17.03
N ASN A 639 15.23 58.42 17.03
CA ASN A 639 15.28 59.48 16.03
C ASN A 639 16.58 60.27 16.21
N PRO A 640 16.99 61.08 15.22
CA PRO A 640 18.24 61.85 15.31
C PRO A 640 18.33 62.85 16.47
N ASP A 641 17.22 63.12 17.18
CA ASP A 641 17.16 64.02 18.33
C ASP A 641 17.10 63.27 19.69
N ALA A 642 17.11 61.93 19.70
CA ALA A 642 17.11 61.10 20.89
C ALA A 642 18.46 61.15 21.66
N GLU A 643 18.48 60.67 22.91
CA GLU A 643 19.73 60.49 23.69
C GLU A 643 20.05 58.99 23.75
N GLU A 644 21.20 58.61 23.19
CA GLU A 644 21.70 57.23 23.19
C GLU A 644 21.71 56.55 24.57
N VAL A 645 21.16 55.33 24.64
CA VAL A 645 21.03 54.52 25.86
C VAL A 645 21.99 53.33 25.81
N PRO A 646 23.14 53.41 26.50
CA PRO A 646 24.18 52.40 26.35
C PRO A 646 23.76 50.97 26.73
N TYR A 647 24.13 50.03 25.87
CA TYR A 647 24.01 48.58 25.92
C TYR A 647 22.58 48.05 25.79
N ASN A 648 21.73 48.74 25.02
CA ASN A 648 20.41 48.25 24.62
C ASN A 648 20.41 47.64 23.21
N GLY A 649 21.49 47.82 22.43
CA GLY A 649 21.65 47.23 21.10
C GLY A 649 20.81 47.92 20.02
N ILE A 650 20.44 49.18 20.24
CA ILE A 650 19.67 50.01 19.31
C ILE A 650 20.41 51.35 19.17
N ASP A 651 20.63 51.82 17.95
CA ASP A 651 21.15 53.17 17.68
C ASP A 651 20.03 54.19 17.92
N ASP A 652 19.77 54.54 19.19
CA ASP A 652 18.63 55.37 19.56
C ASP A 652 18.73 56.77 18.93
N ASP A 653 19.96 57.31 18.80
CA ASP A 653 20.20 58.66 18.29
C ASP A 653 20.62 58.74 16.80
N CYS A 654 20.49 57.62 16.09
CA CYS A 654 20.85 57.45 14.67
C CYS A 654 22.29 57.93 14.35
N ASN A 655 23.23 57.73 15.29
CA ASN A 655 24.63 58.12 15.15
C ASN A 655 25.61 56.99 15.58
N PRO A 656 26.31 56.36 14.63
CA PRO A 656 27.05 55.10 14.81
C PRO A 656 28.44 55.24 15.46
N ASP A 657 28.67 56.29 16.25
CA ASP A 657 29.94 56.60 16.93
C ASP A 657 29.83 56.40 18.46
N THR A 658 28.78 55.72 18.93
CA THR A 658 28.36 55.61 20.34
C THR A 658 28.55 54.19 20.91
N PRO A 659 28.50 54.00 22.25
CA PRO A 659 28.99 52.79 22.95
C PRO A 659 28.33 51.44 22.62
N ASP A 660 27.33 51.40 21.75
CA ASP A 660 26.61 50.19 21.38
C ASP A 660 27.21 49.52 20.14
N ASP A 661 28.16 50.21 19.46
CA ASP A 661 28.77 49.74 18.21
C ASP A 661 30.24 49.25 18.31
N ASP A 662 30.91 49.37 19.47
CA ASP A 662 32.30 48.86 19.77
C ASP A 662 32.31 48.30 21.20
N LEU A 663 31.72 47.11 21.38
CA LEU A 663 31.32 46.58 22.69
C LEU A 663 32.52 46.11 23.54
N ASP A 664 33.56 45.56 22.93
CA ASP A 664 34.75 45.06 23.62
C ASP A 664 35.90 46.09 23.76
N GLY A 665 35.84 47.20 23.01
CA GLY A 665 36.76 48.33 23.11
C GLY A 665 38.12 48.12 22.44
N ASP A 666 38.22 47.21 21.47
CA ASP A 666 39.44 46.97 20.70
C ASP A 666 39.65 48.04 19.60
N GLY A 667 38.58 48.77 19.27
CA GLY A 667 38.55 49.90 18.34
C GLY A 667 38.12 49.57 16.91
N PHE A 668 37.63 48.36 16.67
CA PHE A 668 36.76 48.01 15.54
C PHE A 668 35.29 48.16 15.99
N ILE A 669 34.40 48.41 15.03
CA ILE A 669 32.97 48.47 15.28
C ILE A 669 32.34 47.19 14.72
N ASN A 670 31.18 46.78 15.20
CA ASN A 670 30.54 45.51 14.83
C ASN A 670 30.49 45.20 13.31
N VAL A 671 30.42 46.21 12.44
CA VAL A 671 30.45 45.97 10.97
C VAL A 671 31.84 45.61 10.42
N ASP A 672 32.90 45.96 11.14
CA ASP A 672 34.30 45.70 10.81
C ASP A 672 34.92 44.65 11.76
N ASP A 673 34.18 44.14 12.75
CA ASP A 673 34.63 43.14 13.74
C ASP A 673 33.72 41.90 13.68
N CYS A 674 34.30 40.74 13.38
CA CYS A 674 33.55 39.50 13.23
C CYS A 674 33.10 38.90 14.59
N ASP A 675 33.61 39.39 15.72
CA ASP A 675 33.01 39.21 17.04
C ASP A 675 33.32 40.42 17.93
N ASP A 676 32.47 41.45 17.85
CA ASP A 676 32.58 42.71 18.62
C ASP A 676 32.48 42.53 20.15
N THR A 677 32.32 41.29 20.62
CA THR A 677 32.29 40.94 22.04
C THR A 677 33.63 40.36 22.56
N ASP A 678 34.56 39.99 21.66
CA ASP A 678 35.87 39.43 22.00
C ASP A 678 37.03 40.08 21.23
N ALA A 679 37.73 41.00 21.91
CA ALA A 679 38.86 41.77 21.41
C ALA A 679 40.10 40.97 20.93
N ALA A 680 40.02 39.64 20.90
CA ALA A 680 41.00 38.74 20.29
C ALA A 680 40.66 38.35 18.85
N ILE A 681 39.39 38.47 18.45
CA ILE A 681 38.87 38.30 17.10
C ILE A 681 38.75 39.72 16.53
N ASN A 682 39.36 39.99 15.38
CA ASN A 682 39.25 41.27 14.66
C ASN A 682 40.15 41.22 13.40
N PRO A 683 39.99 42.16 12.44
CA PRO A 683 40.77 42.18 11.20
C PRO A 683 42.31 42.30 11.33
N ASN A 684 42.84 42.45 12.55
CA ASN A 684 44.28 42.48 12.81
C ASN A 684 44.79 41.31 13.64
N ALA A 685 43.97 40.33 13.97
CA ALA A 685 44.42 39.10 14.59
C ALA A 685 45.32 38.29 13.63
N GLU A 686 45.90 37.19 14.12
CA GLU A 686 46.68 36.27 13.29
C GLU A 686 45.94 34.94 13.31
N GLU A 687 45.46 34.49 12.15
CA GLU A 687 44.66 33.28 12.02
C GLU A 687 45.30 32.05 12.68
N VAL A 688 44.51 31.29 13.44
CA VAL A 688 44.92 30.09 14.15
C VAL A 688 44.28 28.85 13.50
N PRO A 689 45.02 28.11 12.66
CA PRO A 689 44.43 27.04 11.87
C PRO A 689 43.81 25.91 12.70
N TYR A 690 42.63 25.48 12.27
CA TYR A 690 41.76 24.41 12.73
C TYR A 690 41.15 24.64 14.12
N ASN A 691 40.84 25.89 14.45
CA ASN A 691 40.11 26.24 15.67
C ASN A 691 38.61 26.51 15.41
N GLY A 692 38.21 26.68 14.15
CA GLY A 692 36.81 26.89 13.73
C GLY A 692 36.28 28.28 14.04
N ILE A 693 37.16 29.29 14.08
CA ILE A 693 36.85 30.70 14.32
C ILE A 693 37.68 31.50 13.31
N ASP A 694 37.03 32.35 12.50
CA ASP A 694 37.73 33.36 11.68
C ASP A 694 38.35 34.41 12.62
N ASP A 695 39.58 34.16 13.07
CA ASP A 695 40.20 35.00 14.09
C ASP A 695 40.54 36.37 13.49
N ASP A 696 40.94 36.42 12.21
CA ASP A 696 41.43 37.63 11.53
C ASP A 696 40.44 38.30 10.57
N CYS A 697 39.16 37.93 10.67
CA CYS A 697 38.02 38.42 9.88
C CYS A 697 38.32 38.45 8.37
N ASN A 698 39.04 37.44 7.87
CA ASN A 698 39.45 37.34 6.49
C ASN A 698 39.14 35.94 5.94
N PRO A 699 38.10 35.83 5.10
CA PRO A 699 37.55 34.56 4.66
C PRO A 699 38.48 33.80 3.68
N ASP A 700 39.63 34.38 3.27
CA ASP A 700 40.62 33.72 2.41
C ASP A 700 41.61 32.80 3.19
N THR A 701 41.35 32.48 4.47
CA THR A 701 42.31 31.80 5.36
C THR A 701 41.89 30.36 5.71
N PRO A 702 42.82 29.48 6.17
CA PRO A 702 42.62 28.02 6.19
C PRO A 702 41.48 27.45 7.05
N ASP A 703 40.78 28.28 7.81
CA ASP A 703 39.61 27.89 8.60
C ASP A 703 38.29 28.23 7.87
N ASP A 704 38.36 28.99 6.78
CA ASP A 704 37.20 29.46 6.01
C ASP A 704 37.06 28.83 4.61
N ASP A 705 38.11 28.25 4.02
CA ASP A 705 38.14 27.49 2.73
C ASP A 705 38.93 26.18 2.95
N LEU A 706 38.29 25.20 3.59
CA LEU A 706 38.97 24.03 4.14
C LEU A 706 39.41 23.01 3.06
N ASP A 707 38.70 22.92 1.94
CA ASP A 707 39.04 22.04 0.82
C ASP A 707 39.87 22.68 -0.31
N GLY A 708 39.95 24.02 -0.36
CA GLY A 708 40.80 24.80 -1.24
C GLY A 708 40.24 25.04 -2.65
N ASP A 709 38.92 24.99 -2.83
CA ASP A 709 38.26 25.24 -4.10
C ASP A 709 38.07 26.75 -4.42
N GLY A 710 38.22 27.59 -3.38
CA GLY A 710 38.16 29.04 -3.45
C GLY A 710 36.81 29.66 -3.13
N PHE A 711 35.87 28.87 -2.63
CA PHE A 711 34.70 29.33 -1.87
C PHE A 711 34.97 29.20 -0.38
N VAL A 712 34.12 29.84 0.41
CA VAL A 712 34.28 29.90 1.86
C VAL A 712 33.04 29.31 2.49
N ASN A 713 33.11 28.72 3.68
CA ASN A 713 31.99 28.00 4.32
C ASN A 713 30.64 28.76 4.41
N ALA A 714 30.62 30.09 4.25
CA ALA A 714 29.37 30.87 4.16
C ALA A 714 28.73 30.88 2.76
N GLU A 715 29.52 30.64 1.72
CA GLU A 715 29.11 30.52 0.32
C GLU A 715 29.23 29.07 -0.19
N ASP A 716 29.89 28.18 0.56
CA ASP A 716 30.09 26.78 0.25
C ASP A 716 29.22 25.90 1.17
N CYS A 717 28.33 25.13 0.56
CA CYS A 717 27.38 24.27 1.28
C CYS A 717 28.03 22.96 1.79
N ASP A 718 29.25 22.62 1.35
CA ASP A 718 30.13 21.68 2.05
C ASP A 718 31.61 22.04 1.85
N ASP A 719 32.13 22.91 2.73
CA ASP A 719 33.51 23.40 2.74
C ASP A 719 34.59 22.29 2.93
N ASN A 720 34.19 21.02 3.08
CA ASN A 720 35.09 19.86 3.09
C ASN A 720 35.19 19.15 1.72
N ASP A 721 34.34 19.49 0.75
CA ASP A 721 34.26 18.86 -0.56
C ASP A 721 34.26 19.87 -1.72
N ALA A 722 35.43 20.06 -2.31
CA ALA A 722 35.70 20.93 -3.45
C ALA A 722 34.89 20.65 -4.74
N THR A 723 33.97 19.68 -4.70
CA THR A 723 33.03 19.37 -5.78
C THR A 723 31.60 19.83 -5.52
N ILE A 724 31.32 20.37 -4.34
CA ILE A 724 30.08 21.01 -3.92
C ILE A 724 30.42 22.50 -3.77
N ASN A 725 29.85 23.39 -4.58
CA ASN A 725 30.03 24.84 -4.47
C ASN A 725 29.14 25.61 -5.47
N PRO A 726 28.91 26.92 -5.29
CA PRO A 726 28.02 27.73 -6.13
C PRO A 726 28.35 27.80 -7.64
N ASN A 727 29.51 27.30 -8.07
CA ASN A 727 29.90 27.29 -9.49
C ASN A 727 29.78 25.90 -10.15
N VAL A 728 29.33 24.89 -9.42
CA VAL A 728 29.01 23.56 -9.96
C VAL A 728 27.66 23.63 -10.69
N GLU A 729 27.36 22.63 -11.51
CA GLU A 729 26.07 22.52 -12.21
C GLU A 729 25.29 21.43 -11.48
N GLU A 730 24.10 21.77 -10.97
CA GLU A 730 23.24 20.85 -10.22
C GLU A 730 23.08 19.50 -10.94
N VAL A 731 23.23 18.41 -10.20
CA VAL A 731 23.02 17.05 -10.71
C VAL A 731 21.68 16.54 -10.18
N PRO A 732 20.62 16.54 -11.01
CA PRO A 732 19.29 16.23 -10.52
C PRO A 732 19.20 14.83 -9.88
N TYR A 733 18.51 14.76 -8.76
CA TYR A 733 18.13 13.58 -7.98
C TYR A 733 19.29 12.82 -7.34
N ASN A 734 20.32 13.53 -6.88
CA ASN A 734 21.42 12.93 -6.10
C ASN A 734 21.33 13.22 -4.59
N GLY A 735 20.41 14.10 -4.16
CA GLY A 735 20.16 14.43 -2.76
C GLY A 735 21.26 15.27 -2.11
N ILE A 736 22.04 15.98 -2.92
CA ILE A 736 23.09 16.90 -2.51
C ILE A 736 22.87 18.19 -3.28
N ASP A 737 22.76 19.33 -2.59
CA ASP A 737 22.75 20.66 -3.22
C ASP A 737 24.15 20.95 -3.80
N ASP A 738 24.44 20.43 -5.00
CA ASP A 738 25.77 20.50 -5.62
C ASP A 738 26.16 21.95 -5.94
N ASP A 739 25.17 22.78 -6.32
CA ASP A 739 25.38 24.18 -6.70
C ASP A 739 24.96 25.24 -5.67
N CYS A 740 24.77 24.81 -4.43
CA CYS A 740 24.46 25.64 -3.25
C CYS A 740 23.29 26.62 -3.52
N ASN A 741 22.28 26.16 -4.26
CA ASN A 741 21.12 26.94 -4.67
C ASN A 741 19.83 26.16 -4.41
N PRO A 742 19.10 26.51 -3.34
CA PRO A 742 17.96 25.73 -2.85
C PRO A 742 16.71 25.80 -3.75
N ASP A 743 16.72 26.61 -4.80
CA ASP A 743 15.59 26.79 -5.72
C ASP A 743 15.56 25.75 -6.86
N LYS A 744 16.25 24.61 -6.73
CA LYS A 744 16.44 23.61 -7.80
C LYS A 744 16.04 22.18 -7.37
N PRO A 745 15.81 21.26 -8.33
CA PRO A 745 14.98 20.04 -8.17
C PRO A 745 15.38 19.01 -7.10
N ASP A 746 16.44 19.25 -6.34
CA ASP A 746 16.90 18.35 -5.28
C ASP A 746 16.42 18.79 -3.89
N ASP A 747 15.91 20.03 -3.75
CA ASP A 747 15.48 20.61 -2.46
C ASP A 747 13.96 20.77 -2.31
N ASP A 748 13.18 20.72 -3.39
CA ASP A 748 11.68 20.77 -3.46
C ASP A 748 11.26 19.65 -4.43
N LEU A 749 11.27 18.41 -3.94
CA LEU A 749 11.22 17.22 -4.81
C LEU A 749 9.81 16.99 -5.38
N ASP A 750 8.77 17.45 -4.72
CA ASP A 750 7.38 17.35 -5.16
C ASP A 750 6.82 18.62 -5.85
N GLY A 751 7.51 19.75 -5.74
CA GLY A 751 7.24 21.00 -6.46
C GLY A 751 6.17 21.89 -5.82
N ASP A 752 5.93 21.76 -4.52
CA ASP A 752 4.91 22.53 -3.80
C ASP A 752 5.41 23.90 -3.30
N GLY A 753 6.73 24.14 -3.39
CA GLY A 753 7.40 25.38 -3.04
C GLY A 753 7.93 25.43 -1.60
N PHE A 754 7.87 24.33 -0.86
CA PHE A 754 8.60 24.12 0.38
C PHE A 754 9.85 23.28 0.10
N ILE A 755 10.83 23.37 1.01
CA ILE A 755 12.07 22.62 0.90
C ILE A 755 12.17 21.65 2.05
N ASN A 756 12.87 20.53 1.90
CA ASN A 756 12.99 19.45 2.90
C ASN A 756 13.11 19.89 4.38
N VAL A 757 13.88 20.95 4.67
CA VAL A 757 14.06 21.42 6.06
C VAL A 757 12.80 22.06 6.66
N ASN A 758 11.89 22.51 5.81
CA ASN A 758 10.61 23.10 6.15
C ASN A 758 9.44 22.23 5.65
N ASP A 759 9.70 21.06 5.10
CA ASP A 759 8.69 20.15 4.58
C ASP A 759 8.81 18.81 5.31
N CYS A 760 7.76 18.40 5.99
CA CYS A 760 7.73 17.18 6.77
C CYS A 760 7.59 15.92 5.89
N ASP A 761 7.20 16.07 4.62
CA ASP A 761 7.36 15.05 3.57
C ASP A 761 7.54 15.71 2.19
N ASP A 762 8.77 16.13 1.92
CA ASP A 762 9.26 16.74 0.67
C ASP A 762 9.07 15.87 -0.60
N THR A 763 8.42 14.70 -0.48
CA THR A 763 8.07 13.83 -1.61
C THR A 763 6.58 13.85 -1.93
N ASP A 764 5.76 14.52 -1.12
CA ASP A 764 4.31 14.63 -1.26
C ASP A 764 3.83 16.09 -1.09
N ALA A 765 3.56 16.74 -2.22
CA ALA A 765 3.11 18.13 -2.34
C ALA A 765 1.81 18.49 -1.58
N THR A 766 1.20 17.53 -0.89
CA THR A 766 0.02 17.73 -0.03
C THR A 766 0.35 17.81 1.46
N ILE A 767 1.57 17.48 1.86
CA ILE A 767 2.10 17.54 3.23
C ILE A 767 3.12 18.68 3.25
N ASN A 768 2.81 19.79 3.91
CA ASN A 768 3.69 20.95 4.00
C ASN A 768 3.17 21.96 5.04
N PRO A 769 3.96 22.96 5.48
CA PRO A 769 3.55 23.91 6.52
C PRO A 769 2.32 24.77 6.20
N ASN A 770 1.88 24.79 4.94
CA ASN A 770 0.68 25.50 4.51
C ASN A 770 -0.53 24.57 4.30
N ALA A 771 -0.36 23.26 4.44
CA ALA A 771 -1.46 22.31 4.39
C ALA A 771 -2.43 22.54 5.57
N GLU A 772 -3.67 22.07 5.42
CA GLU A 772 -4.65 22.07 6.50
C GLU A 772 -4.62 20.69 7.14
N GLU A 773 -4.23 20.62 8.42
CA GLU A 773 -4.15 19.36 9.16
C GLU A 773 -5.43 18.52 9.07
N ILE A 774 -5.31 17.29 8.55
CA ILE A 774 -6.42 16.36 8.36
C ILE A 774 -6.49 15.42 9.55
N ALA A 775 -7.13 15.90 10.60
CA ALA A 775 -7.31 15.14 11.84
C ALA A 775 -7.71 13.65 11.64
N TYR A 776 -6.95 12.78 12.29
CA TYR A 776 -7.03 11.33 12.43
C TYR A 776 -6.57 10.50 11.21
N ASN A 777 -5.66 11.02 10.38
CA ASN A 777 -5.02 10.26 9.30
C ASN A 777 -3.65 9.68 9.73
N GLY A 778 -3.07 10.17 10.84
CA GLY A 778 -1.79 9.70 11.40
C GLY A 778 -0.57 10.22 10.66
N ILE A 779 -0.69 11.37 10.00
CA ILE A 779 0.34 12.08 9.26
C ILE A 779 0.31 13.53 9.76
N ASP A 780 1.46 14.12 10.09
CA ASP A 780 1.58 15.56 10.37
C ASP A 780 1.49 16.29 9.02
N ASP A 781 0.28 16.60 8.56
CA ASP A 781 0.06 17.15 7.22
C ASP A 781 0.57 18.61 7.15
N ASP A 782 0.45 19.36 8.25
CA ASP A 782 0.78 20.80 8.33
C ASP A 782 2.15 21.11 8.96
N CYS A 783 2.99 20.08 9.12
CA CYS A 783 4.34 20.15 9.69
C CYS A 783 4.41 20.88 11.03
N ASN A 784 3.35 20.74 11.83
CA ASN A 784 3.14 21.45 13.06
C ASN A 784 2.71 20.47 14.15
N LEU A 785 3.71 20.01 14.90
CA LEU A 785 3.62 19.10 16.05
C LEU A 785 2.64 19.49 17.17
N ASP A 786 2.00 20.68 17.12
CA ASP A 786 0.96 21.13 18.05
C ASP A 786 -0.47 20.81 17.56
N THR A 787 -0.64 20.07 16.45
CA THR A 787 -1.94 19.76 15.82
C THR A 787 -2.45 18.34 16.13
N PRO A 788 -3.77 18.05 15.92
CA PRO A 788 -4.47 16.91 16.54
C PRO A 788 -3.96 15.49 16.25
N ASP A 789 -3.03 15.31 15.32
CA ASP A 789 -2.53 13.98 14.93
C ASP A 789 -1.25 13.58 15.69
N ASP A 790 -0.56 14.55 16.30
CA ASP A 790 0.66 14.31 17.10
C ASP A 790 0.44 14.39 18.62
N ASP A 791 -0.66 15.00 19.09
CA ASP A 791 -1.15 15.05 20.49
C ASP A 791 -2.63 14.62 20.50
N LEU A 792 -2.85 13.32 20.28
CA LEU A 792 -4.16 12.77 19.92
C LEU A 792 -5.20 12.90 21.05
N ASP A 793 -4.76 13.05 22.29
CA ASP A 793 -5.62 13.25 23.46
C ASP A 793 -5.65 14.69 24.01
N GLY A 794 -4.76 15.56 23.52
CA GLY A 794 -4.77 17.02 23.70
C GLY A 794 -4.20 17.49 25.04
N ASP A 795 -3.22 16.78 25.58
CA ASP A 795 -2.62 17.05 26.88
C ASP A 795 -1.29 17.85 26.83
N GLY A 796 -0.78 18.04 25.60
CA GLY A 796 0.40 18.82 25.28
C GLY A 796 1.71 18.03 25.24
N PHE A 797 1.64 16.69 25.16
CA PHE A 797 2.76 15.81 24.87
C PHE A 797 2.53 15.07 23.56
N VAL A 798 3.62 14.87 22.82
CA VAL A 798 3.58 14.11 21.57
C VAL A 798 3.91 12.65 21.83
N ASN A 799 3.45 11.73 20.98
CA ASN A 799 3.66 10.28 21.09
C ASN A 799 5.12 9.83 21.35
N SER A 800 6.14 10.61 20.94
CA SER A 800 7.54 10.27 21.25
C SER A 800 7.90 10.43 22.73
N ASP A 801 7.20 11.32 23.43
CA ASP A 801 7.37 11.62 24.84
C ASP A 801 6.18 11.11 25.69
N ASP A 802 5.05 10.78 25.08
CA ASP A 802 3.86 10.20 25.72
C ASP A 802 3.83 8.67 25.60
N CYS A 803 3.68 7.98 26.74
CA CYS A 803 3.62 6.52 26.79
C CYS A 803 2.22 5.94 26.49
N ASP A 804 1.18 6.77 26.42
CA ASP A 804 -0.13 6.43 25.83
C ASP A 804 -0.84 7.68 25.29
N ASP A 805 -0.48 8.06 24.07
CA ASP A 805 -0.99 9.23 23.30
C ASP A 805 -2.52 9.20 23.02
N ASN A 806 -3.24 8.20 23.51
CA ASN A 806 -4.71 8.11 23.43
C ASN A 806 -5.41 8.45 24.77
N ASP A 807 -4.67 8.72 25.84
CA ASP A 807 -5.19 9.00 27.17
C ASP A 807 -4.43 10.12 27.90
N ALA A 808 -4.99 11.34 27.84
CA ALA A 808 -4.50 12.61 28.42
C ALA A 808 -4.24 12.61 29.94
N THR A 809 -4.32 11.45 30.58
CA THR A 809 -4.01 11.21 31.99
C THR A 809 -2.74 10.39 32.22
N ILE A 810 -2.11 9.92 31.14
CA ILE A 810 -0.83 9.22 31.07
C ILE A 810 0.10 10.16 30.30
N ASN A 811 1.23 10.60 30.88
CA ASN A 811 2.23 11.47 30.26
C ASN A 811 3.38 11.78 31.24
N PRO A 812 4.55 12.27 30.80
CA PRO A 812 5.71 12.52 31.66
C PRO A 812 5.52 13.56 32.79
N ASN A 813 4.44 14.37 32.77
CA ASN A 813 4.20 15.38 33.79
C ASN A 813 3.12 14.98 34.82
N VAL A 814 2.47 13.83 34.67
CA VAL A 814 1.58 13.33 35.72
C VAL A 814 2.40 12.68 36.84
N GLU A 815 1.78 12.53 38.01
CA GLU A 815 2.39 11.87 39.17
C GLU A 815 1.89 10.44 39.15
N GLU A 816 2.79 9.45 39.07
CA GLU A 816 2.47 8.02 39.05
C GLU A 816 1.37 7.68 40.07
N VAL A 817 0.30 7.01 39.63
CA VAL A 817 -0.83 6.63 40.47
C VAL A 817 -0.66 5.17 40.90
N PRO A 818 -0.18 4.92 42.13
CA PRO A 818 0.25 3.57 42.46
C PRO A 818 -0.90 2.55 42.48
N TYR A 819 -0.60 1.34 42.05
CA TYR A 819 -1.41 0.12 41.99
C TYR A 819 -2.53 0.14 40.93
N ASN A 820 -2.36 0.85 39.80
CA ASN A 820 -3.33 0.86 38.69
C ASN A 820 -2.89 -0.04 37.50
N GLY A 821 -1.60 -0.41 37.44
CA GLY A 821 -1.03 -1.30 36.44
C GLY A 821 -0.75 -0.62 35.10
N ILE A 822 -0.54 0.69 35.10
CA ILE A 822 -0.24 1.55 33.96
C ILE A 822 0.94 2.44 34.42
N ASP A 823 1.96 2.61 33.57
CA ASP A 823 3.03 3.59 33.80
C ASP A 823 2.44 4.97 33.48
N ASP A 824 1.83 5.63 34.46
CA ASP A 824 1.11 6.88 34.24
C ASP A 824 2.10 8.01 33.95
N ASP A 825 3.29 8.02 34.58
CA ASP A 825 4.29 9.09 34.46
C ASP A 825 5.43 8.83 33.46
N CYS A 826 5.27 7.80 32.61
CA CYS A 826 6.20 7.40 31.56
C CYS A 826 7.64 7.24 32.06
N ASN A 827 7.78 6.79 33.30
CA ASN A 827 9.05 6.65 33.98
C ASN A 827 9.16 5.27 34.63
N PRO A 828 9.94 4.35 34.05
CA PRO A 828 9.97 2.93 34.44
C PRO A 828 10.63 2.65 35.82
N ASP A 829 10.99 3.70 36.56
CA ASP A 829 11.57 3.63 37.90
C ASP A 829 10.52 3.89 39.02
N THR A 830 9.22 3.96 38.71
CA THR A 830 8.14 4.38 39.63
C THR A 830 7.26 3.20 40.12
N PRO A 831 6.46 3.39 41.20
CA PRO A 831 5.90 2.29 42.02
C PRO A 831 4.98 1.25 41.37
N ASP A 832 4.58 1.42 40.11
CA ASP A 832 3.77 0.42 39.40
C ASP A 832 4.61 -0.66 38.71
N ASP A 833 5.93 -0.42 38.59
CA ASP A 833 6.88 -1.39 38.06
C ASP A 833 7.70 -2.14 39.13
N ASP A 834 7.76 -1.65 40.39
CA ASP A 834 8.39 -2.27 41.59
C ASP A 834 7.42 -2.17 42.80
N LEU A 835 6.41 -3.03 42.79
CA LEU A 835 5.17 -2.84 43.55
C LEU A 835 5.34 -3.11 45.07
N ASP A 836 6.37 -3.87 45.44
CA ASP A 836 6.75 -4.15 46.83
C ASP A 836 7.98 -3.39 47.34
N GLY A 837 8.70 -2.70 46.44
CA GLY A 837 9.73 -1.71 46.73
C GLY A 837 11.09 -2.32 47.09
N ASP A 838 11.42 -3.47 46.54
CA ASP A 838 12.67 -4.18 46.79
C ASP A 838 13.79 -3.86 45.77
N GLY A 839 13.43 -3.15 44.69
CA GLY A 839 14.33 -2.68 43.65
C GLY A 839 14.42 -3.59 42.43
N PHE A 840 13.57 -4.60 42.31
CA PHE A 840 13.42 -5.43 41.12
C PHE A 840 12.07 -5.16 40.46
N ILE A 841 12.09 -4.94 39.15
CA ILE A 841 10.86 -4.72 38.39
C ILE A 841 10.21 -6.05 38.01
N ASN A 842 8.90 -6.09 37.75
CA ASN A 842 8.09 -7.29 37.48
C ASN A 842 8.71 -8.29 36.47
N VAL A 843 9.47 -7.83 35.46
CA VAL A 843 10.16 -8.75 34.51
C VAL A 843 11.27 -9.58 35.17
N ASN A 844 11.79 -9.14 36.31
CA ASN A 844 12.86 -9.77 37.09
C ASN A 844 12.42 -10.15 38.52
N ASP A 845 11.13 -10.01 38.81
CA ASP A 845 10.49 -10.32 40.09
C ASP A 845 9.26 -11.23 39.84
N CYS A 846 9.37 -12.49 40.26
CA CYS A 846 8.34 -13.50 40.04
C CYS A 846 7.12 -13.37 40.98
N ASP A 847 7.18 -12.52 42.00
CA ASP A 847 6.00 -12.05 42.74
C ASP A 847 6.24 -10.63 43.27
N ASP A 848 6.10 -9.66 42.38
CA ASP A 848 6.23 -8.20 42.58
C ASP A 848 5.32 -7.63 43.72
N ASN A 849 4.50 -8.45 44.38
CA ASN A 849 3.74 -8.09 45.57
C ASN A 849 4.39 -8.49 46.90
N ASP A 850 5.53 -9.19 46.90
CA ASP A 850 6.23 -9.69 48.10
C ASP A 850 7.76 -9.63 47.98
N ALA A 851 8.33 -8.54 48.52
CA ALA A 851 9.76 -8.14 48.56
C ALA A 851 10.77 -9.17 49.10
N ALA A 852 10.31 -10.38 49.42
CA ALA A 852 11.12 -11.54 49.79
C ALA A 852 11.28 -12.55 48.65
N ILE A 853 10.57 -12.36 47.54
CA ILE A 853 10.56 -13.20 46.34
C ILE A 853 11.15 -12.35 45.21
N ASN A 854 12.31 -12.70 44.71
CA ASN A 854 12.97 -12.00 43.59
C ASN A 854 14.21 -12.82 43.17
N GLN A 855 14.77 -12.54 41.99
CA GLN A 855 15.93 -13.27 41.46
C GLN A 855 17.19 -13.30 42.38
N ASP A 856 17.28 -12.41 43.36
CA ASP A 856 18.39 -12.31 44.31
C ASP A 856 18.06 -12.90 45.70
N ALA A 857 16.84 -13.41 45.89
CA ALA A 857 16.40 -14.07 47.12
C ALA A 857 17.13 -15.41 47.32
N GLU A 858 17.13 -15.92 48.56
CA GLU A 858 17.69 -17.24 48.86
C GLU A 858 16.52 -18.22 48.99
N GLU A 859 16.41 -19.15 48.04
CA GLU A 859 15.35 -20.17 48.01
C GLU A 859 15.16 -20.82 49.38
N VAL A 860 13.92 -20.90 49.85
CA VAL A 860 13.56 -21.48 51.16
C VAL A 860 12.91 -22.86 50.98
N PRO A 861 13.67 -23.95 51.16
CA PRO A 861 13.16 -25.28 50.83
C PRO A 861 11.90 -25.69 51.60
N TYR A 862 10.94 -26.26 50.88
CA TYR A 862 9.65 -26.82 51.24
C TYR A 862 8.58 -25.82 51.68
N ASN A 863 8.57 -24.61 51.12
CA ASN A 863 7.54 -23.60 51.39
C ASN A 863 6.44 -23.57 50.29
N GLY A 864 6.74 -24.08 49.09
CA GLY A 864 5.83 -24.20 47.95
C GLY A 864 5.68 -22.91 47.14
N ILE A 865 6.70 -22.06 47.14
CA ILE A 865 6.81 -20.77 46.46
C ILE A 865 8.24 -20.74 45.91
N ASP A 866 8.40 -20.41 44.62
CA ASP A 866 9.71 -20.15 44.00
C ASP A 866 10.19 -18.79 44.51
N ASP A 867 10.99 -18.79 45.59
CA ASP A 867 11.38 -17.55 46.27
C ASP A 867 12.48 -16.84 45.46
N ASP A 868 13.35 -17.56 44.73
CA ASP A 868 14.48 -17.00 43.99
C ASP A 868 14.29 -16.88 42.47
N CYS A 869 13.04 -17.02 42.01
CA CYS A 869 12.62 -16.92 40.60
C CYS A 869 13.45 -17.82 39.68
N ASN A 870 13.89 -18.95 40.20
CA ASN A 870 14.76 -19.89 39.53
C ASN A 870 14.15 -21.30 39.63
N PRO A 871 13.56 -21.80 38.54
CA PRO A 871 12.81 -23.06 38.55
C PRO A 871 13.69 -24.31 38.76
N ASP A 872 15.02 -24.16 38.83
CA ASP A 872 15.97 -25.25 39.06
C ASP A 872 16.24 -25.52 40.57
N THR A 873 15.60 -24.79 41.48
CA THR A 873 15.88 -24.83 42.93
C THR A 873 14.90 -25.72 43.74
N PRO A 874 15.24 -26.15 44.97
CA PRO A 874 14.63 -27.33 45.63
C PRO A 874 13.14 -27.30 45.95
N ASP A 875 12.42 -26.21 45.71
CA ASP A 875 10.96 -26.15 45.89
C ASP A 875 10.19 -26.76 44.71
N ASP A 876 10.85 -26.91 43.56
CA ASP A 876 10.26 -27.47 42.34
C ASP A 876 10.60 -28.94 42.09
N ASP A 877 11.56 -29.57 42.80
CA ASP A 877 11.88 -31.03 42.80
C ASP A 877 11.82 -31.56 44.26
N LEU A 878 10.59 -31.81 44.72
CA LEU A 878 10.28 -31.99 46.14
C LEU A 878 10.79 -33.33 46.70
N ASP A 879 10.94 -34.35 45.86
CA ASP A 879 11.43 -35.67 46.26
C ASP A 879 12.89 -35.98 45.85
N GLY A 880 13.49 -35.10 45.04
CA GLY A 880 14.92 -35.03 44.75
C GLY A 880 15.38 -36.03 43.71
N ASP A 881 14.53 -36.35 42.73
CA ASP A 881 14.82 -37.29 41.66
C ASP A 881 15.38 -36.64 40.39
N GLY A 882 15.35 -35.31 40.33
CA GLY A 882 15.90 -34.49 39.26
C GLY A 882 14.89 -34.06 38.20
N PHE A 883 13.59 -34.31 38.41
CA PHE A 883 12.50 -33.77 37.60
C PHE A 883 11.70 -32.75 38.40
N VAL A 884 11.34 -31.64 37.76
CA VAL A 884 10.52 -30.61 38.40
C VAL A 884 9.03 -30.97 38.32
N ASN A 885 8.19 -30.46 39.23
CA ASN A 885 6.75 -30.75 39.31
C ASN A 885 5.96 -30.55 37.99
N ALA A 886 6.46 -29.71 37.07
CA ALA A 886 5.85 -29.53 35.75
C ALA A 886 6.02 -30.77 34.84
N ASP A 887 7.12 -31.50 35.03
CA ASP A 887 7.50 -32.69 34.27
C ASP A 887 7.31 -33.99 35.08
N ASP A 888 7.23 -33.90 36.41
CA ASP A 888 6.98 -35.02 37.32
C ASP A 888 5.47 -35.18 37.60
N CYS A 889 4.92 -36.33 37.25
CA CYS A 889 3.50 -36.65 37.45
C CYS A 889 3.13 -37.02 38.91
N ASP A 890 4.09 -37.24 39.81
CA ASP A 890 3.90 -37.24 41.28
C ASP A 890 5.20 -36.85 42.00
N ASP A 891 5.48 -35.54 42.05
CA ASP A 891 6.62 -34.84 42.72
C ASP A 891 6.74 -35.08 44.25
N ASN A 892 6.03 -36.06 44.80
CA ASN A 892 6.21 -36.53 46.18
C ASN A 892 6.76 -37.97 46.26
N ASP A 893 6.96 -38.64 45.14
CA ASP A 893 7.43 -40.02 45.03
C ASP A 893 8.43 -40.23 43.88
N VAL A 894 9.72 -40.09 44.21
CA VAL A 894 11.01 -40.35 43.50
C VAL A 894 11.09 -41.59 42.59
N THR A 895 10.01 -42.38 42.53
CA THR A 895 9.87 -43.56 41.68
C THR A 895 8.84 -43.41 40.56
N ILE A 896 8.13 -42.28 40.50
CA ILE A 896 7.17 -41.88 39.49
C ILE A 896 7.75 -40.60 38.87
N ASN A 897 8.27 -40.66 37.65
CA ASN A 897 8.92 -39.54 36.97
C ASN A 897 9.18 -39.93 35.50
N PRO A 898 9.44 -38.97 34.60
CA PRO A 898 9.65 -39.23 33.17
C PRO A 898 10.73 -40.27 32.81
N ASP A 899 11.72 -40.48 33.69
CA ASP A 899 12.81 -41.44 33.49
C ASP A 899 12.54 -42.82 34.12
N ALA A 900 11.42 -42.98 34.83
CA ALA A 900 11.01 -44.26 35.39
C ALA A 900 10.69 -45.28 34.29
N GLU A 901 10.71 -46.57 34.63
CA GLU A 901 10.30 -47.63 33.70
C GLU A 901 8.84 -48.01 34.03
N GLU A 902 7.89 -47.70 33.14
CA GLU A 902 6.46 -48.00 33.32
C GLU A 902 6.22 -49.44 33.80
N ILE A 903 5.51 -49.59 34.93
CA ILE A 903 5.22 -50.89 35.54
C ILE A 903 3.81 -51.34 35.15
N PRO A 904 3.65 -52.27 34.19
CA PRO A 904 2.34 -52.50 33.62
C PRO A 904 1.34 -53.09 34.65
N ASN A 905 0.14 -52.51 34.74
CA ASN A 905 -1.02 -52.94 35.57
C ASN A 905 -0.94 -52.64 37.08
N ASN A 906 -0.22 -51.60 37.51
CA ASN A 906 -0.23 -51.12 38.91
C ASN A 906 -1.27 -49.98 39.16
N GLY A 907 -1.80 -49.36 38.10
CA GLY A 907 -2.80 -48.30 38.10
C GLY A 907 -2.23 -46.89 38.25
N ILE A 908 -0.95 -46.70 37.94
CA ILE A 908 -0.19 -45.46 38.06
C ILE A 908 0.58 -45.31 36.74
N ASP A 909 0.64 -44.11 36.19
CA ASP A 909 1.52 -43.76 35.06
C ASP A 909 2.89 -43.49 35.67
N ASP A 910 3.75 -44.51 35.74
CA ASP A 910 5.01 -44.39 36.49
C ASP A 910 6.03 -43.54 35.72
N ASP A 911 5.96 -43.50 34.39
CA ASP A 911 6.91 -42.79 33.51
C ASP A 911 6.38 -41.49 32.91
N CYS A 912 5.24 -41.00 33.42
CA CYS A 912 4.60 -39.74 33.04
C CYS A 912 4.34 -39.61 31.52
N ASP A 913 4.30 -40.72 30.81
CA ASP A 913 4.03 -40.81 29.39
C ASP A 913 2.65 -41.46 29.19
N ALA A 914 1.64 -40.63 28.95
CA ALA A 914 0.26 -41.08 28.72
C ALA A 914 0.11 -42.07 27.54
N THR A 915 1.15 -42.26 26.71
CA THR A 915 1.18 -43.23 25.61
C THR A 915 1.67 -44.63 26.03
N THR A 916 2.33 -44.78 27.17
CA THR A 916 2.83 -46.07 27.68
C THR A 916 1.76 -46.92 28.36
N LEU A 917 0.50 -46.49 28.37
CA LEU A 917 -0.70 -47.26 28.73
C LEU A 917 -0.49 -48.38 29.77
N ASP A 918 -0.55 -48.01 31.05
CA ASP A 918 -1.30 -48.87 31.94
C ASP A 918 -2.73 -48.96 31.41
N LYS A 919 -3.25 -50.17 31.25
CA LYS A 919 -4.60 -50.38 30.74
C LYS A 919 -5.60 -49.93 31.79
N ASN A 920 -5.87 -48.63 31.90
CA ASN A 920 -7.15 -47.96 32.16
C ASN A 920 -6.97 -46.45 32.42
N ASP A 921 -6.46 -45.66 31.47
CA ASP A 921 -6.84 -44.24 31.47
C ASP A 921 -7.39 -43.76 30.12
N THR A 922 -8.37 -42.87 30.21
CA THR A 922 -9.33 -42.52 29.17
C THR A 922 -9.22 -41.03 28.83
N GLY A 923 -8.49 -40.69 27.77
CA GLY A 923 -8.36 -39.35 27.22
C GLY A 923 -8.69 -39.28 25.72
N ILE A 924 -9.99 -39.25 25.42
CA ILE A 924 -10.67 -38.68 24.23
C ILE A 924 -10.10 -38.99 22.83
N THR A 925 -10.65 -40.04 22.21
CA THR A 925 -10.57 -40.32 20.76
C THR A 925 -11.50 -39.45 19.93
N GLU A 926 -11.02 -38.98 18.77
CA GLU A 926 -11.84 -38.68 17.59
C GLU A 926 -12.95 -39.73 17.39
N ILE A 927 -14.18 -39.28 17.17
CA ILE A 927 -15.25 -40.14 16.66
C ILE A 927 -15.86 -39.48 15.43
N THR A 928 -15.27 -39.75 14.27
CA THR A 928 -16.05 -39.97 13.04
C THR A 928 -16.90 -41.23 13.27
N GLU A 929 -18.22 -41.13 13.06
CA GLU A 929 -19.23 -42.10 13.52
C GLU A 929 -18.86 -43.59 13.32
N LYS A 930 -19.05 -44.38 14.38
CA LYS A 930 -19.44 -45.79 14.26
C LYS A 930 -20.96 -45.94 14.49
N PRO A 931 -21.63 -46.84 13.75
CA PRO A 931 -23.08 -46.98 13.77
C PRO A 931 -23.57 -47.63 15.08
N GLU A 932 -24.71 -47.16 15.58
CA GLU A 932 -25.49 -47.65 16.73
C GLU A 932 -25.14 -47.10 18.14
N ASP A 933 -25.19 -45.77 18.34
CA ASP A 933 -25.69 -45.27 19.62
C ASP A 933 -27.23 -45.18 19.55
N LYS A 934 -27.92 -46.20 20.07
CA LYS A 934 -29.40 -46.29 20.05
C LYS A 934 -30.08 -45.23 20.93
N SER A 935 -29.31 -44.37 21.59
CA SER A 935 -29.81 -43.37 22.54
C SER A 935 -30.09 -42.01 21.93
N PHE A 936 -29.50 -41.65 20.76
CA PHE A 936 -29.75 -40.39 20.05
C PHE A 936 -30.43 -40.64 18.70
N VAL A 937 -31.70 -40.24 18.59
CA VAL A 937 -32.53 -40.47 17.40
C VAL A 937 -33.26 -39.19 17.06
N ILE A 938 -33.18 -38.77 15.80
CA ILE A 938 -34.00 -37.67 15.27
C ILE A 938 -35.07 -38.19 14.32
N TYR A 939 -36.29 -37.68 14.44
CA TYR A 939 -37.43 -38.10 13.60
C TYR A 939 -38.53 -37.03 13.56
N PRO A 940 -39.38 -37.00 12.51
CA PRO A 940 -39.24 -37.76 11.27
C PRO A 940 -38.11 -37.21 10.39
N VAL A 941 -37.44 -38.08 9.63
CA VAL A 941 -36.58 -37.68 8.50
C VAL A 941 -37.06 -38.50 7.29
N PRO A 942 -37.56 -37.88 6.20
CA PRO A 942 -37.70 -36.44 5.98
C PRO A 942 -38.72 -35.76 6.92
N THR A 943 -38.53 -34.47 7.19
CA THR A 943 -39.41 -33.66 8.05
C THR A 943 -40.13 -32.56 7.24
N LYS A 944 -41.14 -31.93 7.84
CA LYS A 944 -41.85 -30.78 7.25
C LYS A 944 -41.53 -29.48 7.98
N GLU A 945 -41.82 -29.47 9.28
CA GLU A 945 -41.73 -28.26 10.11
C GLU A 945 -41.04 -28.55 11.45
N LEU A 946 -41.22 -29.75 12.03
CA LEU A 946 -40.71 -30.09 13.35
C LEU A 946 -39.83 -31.33 13.32
N LEU A 947 -38.66 -31.25 13.95
CA LEU A 947 -37.73 -32.35 14.10
C LEU A 947 -37.63 -32.73 15.58
N TYR A 948 -38.05 -33.94 15.95
CA TYR A 948 -38.01 -34.43 17.31
C TYR A 948 -36.68 -35.11 17.58
N ILE A 949 -36.09 -34.82 18.73
CA ILE A 949 -34.81 -35.34 19.20
C ILE A 949 -35.10 -36.23 20.41
N SER A 950 -34.69 -37.48 20.33
CA SER A 950 -34.75 -38.43 21.43
C SER A 950 -33.33 -38.80 21.80
N GLY A 951 -32.78 -38.12 22.80
CA GLY A 951 -31.43 -38.30 23.37
C GLY A 951 -31.45 -38.77 24.84
N PRO A 952 -30.30 -38.81 25.54
CA PRO A 952 -30.23 -39.03 26.98
C PRO A 952 -31.06 -38.01 27.79
N GLU A 953 -31.72 -38.43 28.88
CA GLU A 953 -32.64 -37.57 29.67
C GLU A 953 -31.97 -36.26 30.14
N ASN A 954 -32.65 -35.12 29.93
CA ASN A 954 -32.22 -33.76 30.33
C ASN A 954 -30.91 -33.26 29.67
N THR A 955 -30.69 -33.60 28.40
CA THR A 955 -29.57 -33.07 27.61
C THR A 955 -30.03 -31.89 26.77
N LEU A 956 -29.38 -30.75 26.92
CA LEU A 956 -29.59 -29.56 26.11
C LEU A 956 -28.60 -29.60 24.94
N TYR A 957 -29.10 -29.37 23.74
CA TYR A 957 -28.29 -29.37 22.52
C TYR A 957 -28.26 -27.98 21.93
N LYS A 958 -27.06 -27.46 21.67
CA LYS A 958 -26.89 -26.35 20.72
C LYS A 958 -26.93 -26.94 19.31
N VAL A 959 -27.75 -26.35 18.44
CA VAL A 959 -27.99 -26.85 17.09
C VAL A 959 -27.67 -25.77 16.09
N SER A 960 -26.81 -26.11 15.13
CA SER A 960 -26.51 -25.27 13.97
C SER A 960 -27.02 -25.98 12.71
N VAL A 961 -27.78 -25.27 11.87
CA VAL A 961 -28.35 -25.79 10.63
C VAL A 961 -27.73 -25.06 9.45
N PHE A 962 -27.21 -25.83 8.50
CA PHE A 962 -26.56 -25.34 7.29
C PHE A 962 -27.34 -25.77 6.05
N ASP A 963 -27.37 -24.93 5.03
CA ASP A 963 -27.99 -25.22 3.74
C ASP A 963 -27.10 -26.11 2.84
N GLY A 964 -27.46 -26.24 1.56
CA GLY A 964 -26.75 -27.07 0.58
C GLY A 964 -25.37 -26.54 0.16
N ASN A 965 -25.11 -25.24 0.36
CA ASN A 965 -23.86 -24.56 0.01
C ASN A 965 -22.96 -24.33 1.22
N GLY A 966 -23.36 -24.80 2.41
CA GLY A 966 -22.57 -24.71 3.64
C GLY A 966 -22.81 -23.42 4.43
N ARG A 967 -23.78 -22.57 4.06
CA ARG A 967 -24.10 -21.34 4.79
C ARG A 967 -24.93 -21.66 6.03
N LEU A 968 -24.62 -21.00 7.15
CA LEU A 968 -25.35 -21.16 8.41
C LEU A 968 -26.70 -20.43 8.35
N VAL A 969 -27.80 -21.16 8.43
CA VAL A 969 -29.16 -20.62 8.23
C VAL A 969 -30.03 -20.62 9.50
N LEU A 970 -29.65 -21.37 10.54
CA LEU A 970 -30.35 -21.36 11.83
C LEU A 970 -29.41 -21.82 12.95
N VAL A 971 -29.46 -21.13 14.09
CA VAL A 971 -28.89 -21.59 15.36
C VAL A 971 -29.99 -21.61 16.41
N ASP A 972 -30.10 -22.71 17.15
CA ASP A 972 -31.10 -22.87 18.21
C ASP A 972 -30.54 -23.71 19.37
N GLU A 973 -31.16 -23.62 20.54
CA GLU A 973 -30.81 -24.44 21.70
C GLU A 973 -32.03 -25.23 22.18
N VAL A 974 -32.01 -26.54 21.94
CA VAL A 974 -33.18 -27.40 22.06
C VAL A 974 -32.89 -28.63 22.89
N GLN A 975 -33.92 -29.09 23.60
CA GLN A 975 -33.84 -30.31 24.40
C GLN A 975 -34.43 -31.51 23.63
N ASP A 976 -35.66 -31.36 23.13
CA ASP A 976 -36.43 -32.48 22.57
C ASP A 976 -37.05 -32.18 21.18
N ILE A 977 -37.17 -30.90 20.79
CA ILE A 977 -37.88 -30.49 19.57
C ILE A 977 -37.17 -29.28 18.94
N LEU A 978 -36.85 -29.37 17.66
CA LEU A 978 -36.35 -28.27 16.83
C LEU A 978 -37.41 -27.82 15.83
N ASN A 979 -37.64 -26.50 15.75
CA ASN A 979 -38.58 -25.90 14.81
C ASN A 979 -37.85 -25.42 13.55
N LEU A 980 -38.25 -25.93 12.39
CA LEU A 980 -37.67 -25.68 11.08
C LEU A 980 -38.69 -25.03 10.11
N ASP A 981 -39.81 -24.51 10.62
CA ASP A 981 -40.88 -23.93 9.80
C ASP A 981 -40.40 -22.72 8.97
N GLN A 982 -39.35 -22.04 9.41
CA GLN A 982 -38.72 -20.92 8.69
C GLN A 982 -37.82 -21.34 7.51
N LEU A 983 -37.47 -22.63 7.38
CA LEU A 983 -36.58 -23.11 6.32
C LEU A 983 -37.38 -23.58 5.08
N GLN A 984 -36.87 -23.31 3.88
CA GLN A 984 -37.49 -23.74 2.62
C GLN A 984 -37.28 -25.25 2.34
N GLU A 985 -38.01 -25.84 1.39
CA GLU A 985 -37.81 -27.24 0.98
C GLU A 985 -36.39 -27.43 0.45
N GLY A 986 -35.68 -28.44 0.97
CA GLY A 986 -34.25 -28.61 0.68
C GLY A 986 -33.56 -29.63 1.57
N VAL A 987 -32.27 -29.86 1.28
CA VAL A 987 -31.39 -30.71 2.08
C VAL A 987 -30.53 -29.84 2.99
N TYR A 988 -30.55 -30.15 4.29
CA TYR A 988 -29.84 -29.39 5.30
C TYR A 988 -28.92 -30.29 6.11
N THR A 989 -27.79 -29.74 6.54
CA THR A 989 -26.87 -30.40 7.48
C THR A 989 -27.06 -29.80 8.87
N LEU A 990 -27.41 -30.63 9.84
CA LEU A 990 -27.59 -30.21 11.23
C LEU A 990 -26.42 -30.71 12.06
N ILE A 991 -25.91 -29.84 12.91
CA ILE A 991 -24.87 -30.14 13.89
C ILE A 991 -25.47 -29.93 15.27
N PHE A 992 -25.57 -31.00 16.07
CA PHE A 992 -25.97 -30.95 17.47
C PHE A 992 -24.73 -31.06 18.35
N LEU A 993 -24.55 -30.13 19.28
CA LEU A 993 -23.52 -30.17 20.30
C LEU A 993 -24.18 -30.40 21.66
N ASP A 994 -23.87 -31.53 22.30
CA ASP A 994 -24.25 -31.80 23.69
C ASP A 994 -23.45 -30.86 24.61
N SER A 995 -24.13 -29.87 25.18
CA SER A 995 -23.51 -28.84 26.03
C SER A 995 -22.86 -29.39 27.30
N LYS A 996 -23.08 -30.66 27.66
CA LYS A 996 -22.58 -31.29 28.88
C LYS A 996 -21.37 -32.19 28.67
N ASN A 997 -21.37 -32.94 27.57
CA ASN A 997 -20.33 -33.92 27.28
C ASN A 997 -19.48 -33.54 26.06
N LEU A 998 -19.71 -32.35 25.49
CA LEU A 998 -19.05 -31.83 24.27
C LEU A 998 -19.12 -32.80 23.08
N ARG A 999 -20.18 -33.61 23.03
CA ARG A 999 -20.38 -34.58 21.94
C ARG A 999 -21.06 -33.91 20.76
N LYS A 1000 -20.45 -34.05 19.58
CA LYS A 1000 -20.99 -33.55 18.31
C LYS A 1000 -21.74 -34.67 17.58
N PHE A 1001 -22.96 -34.39 17.15
CA PHE A 1001 -23.74 -35.26 16.27
C PHE A 1001 -24.06 -34.51 14.98
N ILE A 1002 -23.75 -35.10 13.83
CA ILE A 1002 -24.01 -34.48 12.53
C ILE A 1002 -25.09 -35.29 11.81
N LYS A 1003 -26.13 -34.63 11.32
CA LYS A 1003 -27.17 -35.29 10.54
C LYS A 1003 -27.63 -34.48 9.34
N LYS A 1004 -27.64 -35.13 8.18
CA LYS A 1004 -28.33 -34.63 6.99
C LYS A 1004 -29.81 -34.97 7.07
N ILE A 1005 -30.66 -33.97 6.86
CA ILE A 1005 -32.12 -34.14 6.76
C ILE A 1005 -32.60 -33.54 5.44
N ALA A 1006 -33.78 -33.98 5.00
CA ALA A 1006 -34.53 -33.32 3.95
C ALA A 1006 -35.81 -32.73 4.55
N ILE A 1007 -36.07 -31.47 4.26
CA ILE A 1007 -37.33 -30.78 4.55
C ILE A 1007 -38.18 -30.86 3.29
N SER A 1008 -39.39 -31.42 3.37
CA SER A 1008 -40.31 -31.52 2.23
C SER A 1008 -41.70 -31.04 2.65
N LYS A 1009 -42.05 -29.81 2.26
CA LYS A 1009 -43.24 -29.10 2.74
C LYS A 1009 -44.53 -29.54 2.04
#